data_AF-A0A4Q2V5M0-F1
#
_entry.id   AF-A0A4Q2V5M0-F1
#
_cell.length_a   1.000
_cell.length_b   1.000
_cell.length_c   1.000
_cell.angle_alpha   90.00
_cell.angle_beta   90.00
_cell.angle_gamma   90.00
#
_symmetry.space_group_name_H-M   'P 1'
#
loop_
_entity.id
_entity.type
_entity.pdbx_description
1 polymer ?
#
loop_
_entity_poly.entity_id
_entity_poly.type
_entity_poly.pdbx_seq_one_letter_code
_entity_poly.pdbx_strand_id
1 'polypeptide(L)'
;MGDIKSEKAPTLELPSSSKTVRVQAIDTTTRMSCDANAFVQPQIKNHERLNFKTLCFLLEHDGDFILFDCGSRKDFWNSSPQTSKMIGSHVPGLEIKSGVDEILVNQGFDLDNLKAIVWSHWHWDHVGDGSKFPASTDIVVGPGFTQNFVPGWPENPESPVLARDLEGHRIHEPDFTMNVAGFPAFDYFGDGSFYLLDVPGHAIGHICGLARTTPHTFVFMGGDCCHYAGVLRPTRYLPLPKQVSTEVLDEYYPSPCPCSVFTQHHPKATGMDARIEPFYDVSRAPGSAYSFPDLAQRSINSLQDLDAQPNIFICLAHDEVLFQVLPLFNDDKMEDINDWQKRGLKEYCRWGFLNDLPRGGEPGRKPLVVGQWRDGRQITWKGEEKGFVNIIDETSNPAEQNSMRRGRPRLHVAPCKFCHKQFKRSEHLQRHERIHTQEKPFVCRCGQSFSRRDLLTRHHRQSRQQDENQYGVIQCAEQGSPSEMTLSTNIAPSGEASRPHTPLPELQEEEAVDVMDSIPEQHIELEDRPEVNSERHPTPAETSAGLELEPSDLSATPSFLLGAADSLQAFEFLWNDFPIDDQPLPTTFLNTNLSLVDISEQHVRLPSPPPPPPPPHPPAFPQADRQLDIGSSREIPTDPNLNIPININLSQETSQTRPVVSRLPSLEPSSSSRLNALEPTASYQQYLAPGQISSSCPWRILPEVYQALAQRVASLTSTIPHPFNFPSRHTLSRYLEGYFRGFHAHMPMLHVATLTLETLGPELTLALAAVGALYRFEHAKGIELYRVAKVLINRRLDQFYEGTVSRLTGSSPGFAGFSSIPNESQHDQPSPILSQGQRGLRLLQGLLVLMAMTSWGEKALVRDALSMASQVATLVREFGIGEHEDTVMRDMSWEEWIHAEEKRRTLFVAYVLFSLQCAAFNVPPMILNQEVGLNLPSCASEWETQTALEWSDLHNRTTCQPRSFQHTVEKLLQGTPVHYEDGISAFGNYVLIHGIFLQIFYARNALGPVPDPESSLSEEFIKKMEAALRAWQESWEATHESTLDPSSPKGPMGFNSTALLRLVYIRLNANTGPYRQLFTRDPTVIARAFTDGKIRVCNRSPHLDRAILQCIHALSIPVRVGIAFVARTLTLNWSFQHALSNLECAFLMTYWLRSLAFCVESSGLSALRPDEQKLLDMIVALIRETELAELLDSARDHASQIRRLAACVARLWAETFKGFQVFEIVYIVGQSLSVVADTLQQE
;
A
#
# COMPACT_ATOMS: atom_id res chain seq x y z
N MET A 1 28.86 -0.07 33.65
CA MET A 1 29.42 0.33 32.34
C MET A 1 30.40 1.48 32.52
N GLY A 2 31.40 1.58 31.62
CA GLY A 2 32.29 2.73 31.53
C GLY A 2 31.67 3.89 30.74
N ASP A 3 32.46 4.95 30.56
CA ASP A 3 32.09 6.07 29.71
C ASP A 3 32.44 5.78 28.25
N ILE A 4 31.48 6.03 27.36
CA ILE A 4 31.64 5.82 25.92
C ILE A 4 32.22 7.11 25.34
N LYS A 5 33.34 6.99 24.62
CA LYS A 5 33.95 8.11 23.92
C LYS A 5 33.18 8.39 22.63
N SER A 6 32.62 9.59 22.49
CA SER A 6 31.96 10.05 21.28
C SER A 6 32.89 10.01 20.07
N GLU A 7 32.38 9.56 18.93
CA GLU A 7 33.06 9.71 17.64
C GLU A 7 33.10 11.19 17.22
N LYS A 8 34.02 11.52 16.29
CA LYS A 8 34.07 12.87 15.71
C LYS A 8 32.92 13.01 14.70
N ALA A 9 32.14 14.07 14.81
CA ALA A 9 31.14 14.44 13.82
C ALA A 9 31.74 14.52 12.40
N PRO A 10 30.97 14.14 11.35
CA PRO A 10 31.41 14.25 9.96
C PRO A 10 31.54 15.71 9.55
N THR A 11 32.26 15.96 8.45
CA THR A 11 32.41 17.32 7.89
C THR A 11 31.27 17.57 6.90
N LEU A 12 30.44 18.59 7.16
CA LEU A 12 29.36 18.99 6.25
C LEU A 12 29.75 20.21 5.42
N GLU A 13 29.27 20.26 4.18
CA GLU A 13 29.41 21.43 3.31
C GLU A 13 28.31 22.46 3.63
N LEU A 14 28.72 23.53 4.31
CA LEU A 14 27.88 24.68 4.66
C LEU A 14 28.44 25.92 3.94
N PRO A 15 27.68 26.60 3.05
CA PRO A 15 28.18 27.79 2.37
C PRO A 15 28.51 28.92 3.35
N SER A 16 29.57 29.68 3.06
CA SER A 16 29.97 30.84 3.87
C SER A 16 29.16 32.08 3.49
N SER A 17 28.42 32.65 4.44
CA SER A 17 27.83 33.99 4.32
C SER A 17 27.94 34.75 5.65
N SER A 18 27.92 36.09 5.55
CA SER A 18 27.80 37.00 6.70
C SER A 18 26.38 37.53 6.90
N LYS A 19 25.46 37.20 5.97
CA LYS A 19 24.03 37.50 6.06
C LYS A 19 23.30 36.46 6.90
N THR A 20 22.29 36.91 7.63
CA THR A 20 21.60 36.16 8.69
C THR A 20 20.14 36.57 8.74
N VAL A 21 19.25 35.64 9.06
CA VAL A 21 17.83 35.91 9.37
C VAL A 21 17.65 35.98 10.89
N ARG A 22 16.70 36.78 11.36
CA ARG A 22 16.19 36.70 12.74
C ARG A 22 15.06 35.67 12.78
N VAL A 23 15.09 34.75 13.73
CA VAL A 23 14.18 33.60 13.80
C VAL A 23 13.43 33.61 15.13
N GLN A 24 12.10 33.58 15.08
CA GLN A 24 11.23 33.56 16.27
C GLN A 24 10.37 32.29 16.25
N ALA A 25 10.24 31.61 17.39
CA ALA A 25 9.42 30.41 17.51
C ALA A 25 7.99 30.76 17.97
N ILE A 26 6.98 30.16 17.35
CA ILE A 26 5.55 30.38 17.64
C ILE A 26 4.92 29.05 18.09
N ASP A 27 4.32 29.05 19.28
CA ASP A 27 3.39 28.01 19.69
C ASP A 27 2.07 28.16 18.94
N THR A 28 1.75 27.21 18.06
CA THR A 28 0.51 27.19 17.28
C THR A 28 -0.74 26.96 18.17
N THR A 29 -0.53 26.58 19.43
CA THR A 29 -1.53 26.06 20.38
C THR A 29 -2.17 24.72 20.00
N THR A 30 -1.74 24.07 18.92
CA THR A 30 -2.11 22.68 18.63
C THR A 30 -1.49 21.74 19.66
N ARG A 31 -2.32 20.89 20.28
CA ARG A 31 -1.93 19.86 21.25
C ARG A 31 -2.53 18.53 20.83
N MET A 32 -1.71 17.49 20.77
CA MET A 32 -2.11 16.16 20.31
C MET A 32 -1.60 15.05 21.21
N SER A 33 -2.37 13.96 21.27
CA SER A 33 -1.92 12.67 21.81
C SER A 33 -2.33 11.55 20.85
N CYS A 34 -1.33 10.94 20.21
CA CYS A 34 -1.47 10.04 19.06
C CYS A 34 -1.05 8.60 19.38
N ASP A 35 -1.46 7.63 18.55
CA ASP A 35 -0.99 6.24 18.66
C ASP A 35 0.48 6.12 18.20
N ALA A 36 1.37 5.63 19.06
CA ALA A 36 2.81 5.59 18.77
C ALA A 36 3.15 4.75 17.52
N ASN A 37 2.38 3.70 17.24
CA ASN A 37 2.57 2.81 16.10
C ASN A 37 2.36 3.49 14.73
N ALA A 38 1.74 4.67 14.66
CA ALA A 38 1.63 5.46 13.43
C ALA A 38 2.91 6.25 13.12
N PHE A 39 3.84 6.39 14.07
CA PHE A 39 5.02 7.25 13.94
C PHE A 39 6.34 6.50 14.16
N VAL A 40 6.40 5.57 15.11
CA VAL A 40 7.65 4.88 15.50
C VAL A 40 7.50 3.36 15.58
N GLN A 41 8.61 2.65 15.41
CA GLN A 41 8.71 1.20 15.61
C GLN A 41 10.07 0.82 16.24
N PRO A 42 10.17 -0.30 17.00
CA PRO A 42 9.08 -1.12 17.49
C PRO A 42 8.26 -0.39 18.57
N GLN A 43 7.05 -0.85 18.86
CA GLN A 43 6.25 -0.27 19.95
C GLN A 43 6.84 -0.70 21.31
N ILE A 44 7.22 0.27 22.14
CA ILE A 44 7.74 0.00 23.49
C ILE A 44 6.57 -0.02 24.47
N LYS A 45 6.50 -1.08 25.30
CA LYS A 45 5.45 -1.27 26.30
C LYS A 45 5.40 -0.10 27.30
N ASN A 46 4.19 0.37 27.60
CA ASN A 46 3.86 1.59 28.36
C ASN A 46 4.24 2.91 27.66
N HIS A 47 4.62 2.88 26.38
CA HIS A 47 4.82 4.07 25.54
C HIS A 47 4.06 3.90 24.20
N GLU A 48 2.81 3.44 24.29
CA GLU A 48 1.89 3.28 23.17
C GLU A 48 1.28 4.60 22.69
N ARG A 49 1.56 5.71 23.39
CA ARG A 49 1.05 7.06 23.12
C ARG A 49 2.23 8.02 22.97
N LEU A 50 2.20 8.84 21.92
CA LEU A 50 3.11 9.98 21.75
C LEU A 50 2.36 11.30 21.99
N ASN A 51 3.06 12.25 22.59
CA ASN A 51 2.61 13.62 22.84
C ASN A 51 3.24 14.56 21.83
N PHE A 52 2.44 15.39 21.17
CA PHE A 52 2.94 16.39 20.23
C PHE A 52 2.34 17.77 20.52
N LYS A 53 3.18 18.80 20.40
CA LYS A 53 2.82 20.22 20.40
C LYS A 53 3.38 20.81 19.10
N THR A 54 2.56 21.43 18.25
CA THR A 54 3.11 21.91 16.96
C THR A 54 3.71 23.32 17.08
N LEU A 55 4.86 23.50 16.43
CA LEU A 55 5.66 24.73 16.47
C LEU A 55 5.84 25.23 15.03
N CYS A 56 5.69 26.53 14.82
CA CYS A 56 6.08 27.19 13.56
C CYS A 56 7.04 28.35 13.82
N PHE A 57 7.60 28.93 12.76
CA PHE A 57 8.64 29.95 12.88
C PHE A 57 8.34 31.19 12.05
N LEU A 58 8.55 32.37 12.63
CA LEU A 58 8.57 33.65 11.92
C LEU A 58 10.02 34.03 11.65
N LEU A 59 10.34 34.29 10.38
CA LEU A 59 11.64 34.74 9.91
C LEU A 59 11.55 36.21 9.48
N GLU A 60 12.54 37.00 9.88
CA GLU A 60 12.71 38.40 9.50
C GLU A 60 14.06 38.60 8.77
N HIS A 61 14.02 39.21 7.58
CA HIS A 61 15.19 39.51 6.74
C HIS A 61 15.07 40.89 6.09
N ASP A 62 15.99 41.82 6.37
CA ASP A 62 16.04 43.19 5.80
C ASP A 62 14.70 43.99 5.86
N GLY A 63 13.75 43.59 6.72
CA GLY A 63 12.40 44.17 6.88
C GLY A 63 11.24 43.34 6.30
N ASP A 64 11.55 42.23 5.62
CA ASP A 64 10.57 41.26 5.10
C ASP A 64 10.27 40.16 6.13
N PHE A 65 8.99 39.74 6.21
CA PHE A 65 8.54 38.65 7.07
C PHE A 65 8.06 37.43 6.30
N ILE A 66 8.46 36.25 6.75
CA ILE A 66 8.08 34.94 6.17
C ILE A 66 7.75 33.98 7.32
N LEU A 67 6.70 33.18 7.16
CA LEU A 67 6.36 32.11 8.09
C LEU A 67 6.85 30.76 7.55
N PHE A 68 7.42 29.91 8.39
CA PHE A 68 7.72 28.50 8.09
C PHE A 68 6.81 27.60 8.92
N ASP A 69 5.92 26.88 8.24
CA ASP A 69 4.69 26.25 8.74
C ASP A 69 3.69 27.24 9.39
N CYS A 70 2.42 26.84 9.50
CA CYS A 70 1.31 27.68 9.95
C CYS A 70 0.38 26.97 10.97
N GLY A 71 0.80 25.82 11.50
CA GLY A 71 0.03 25.08 12.51
C GLY A 71 -1.27 24.47 11.98
N SER A 72 -2.17 24.13 12.90
CA SER A 72 -3.50 23.59 12.55
C SER A 72 -4.55 24.68 12.39
N ARG A 73 -5.49 24.49 11.45
CA ARG A 73 -6.72 25.31 11.45
C ARG A 73 -7.56 25.04 12.70
N LYS A 74 -7.84 26.10 13.46
CA LYS A 74 -8.63 26.10 14.70
C LYS A 74 -9.99 25.39 14.58
N ASP A 75 -10.61 25.47 13.42
CA ASP A 75 -11.90 24.84 13.11
C ASP A 75 -11.76 23.51 12.34
N PHE A 76 -10.79 22.67 12.69
CA PHE A 76 -10.42 21.42 11.99
C PHE A 76 -11.56 20.47 11.60
N TRP A 77 -12.74 20.56 12.22
CA TRP A 77 -13.98 19.89 11.81
C TRP A 77 -14.57 20.40 10.48
N ASN A 78 -14.03 21.50 9.92
CA ASN A 78 -14.33 22.11 8.62
C ASN A 78 -13.21 21.86 7.57
N SER A 79 -12.31 20.90 7.85
CA SER A 79 -11.29 20.40 6.91
C SER A 79 -11.92 19.60 5.75
N SER A 80 -11.11 19.20 4.78
CA SER A 80 -11.52 18.22 3.75
C SER A 80 -12.02 16.90 4.37
N PRO A 81 -12.81 16.09 3.64
CA PRO A 81 -13.25 14.77 4.12
C PRO A 81 -12.08 13.84 4.45
N GLN A 82 -11.02 13.86 3.63
CA GLN A 82 -9.79 13.09 3.79
C GLN A 82 -9.08 13.44 5.10
N THR A 83 -8.83 14.73 5.34
CA THR A 83 -8.23 15.22 6.59
C THR A 83 -9.11 14.93 7.80
N SER A 84 -10.42 15.19 7.70
CA SER A 84 -11.39 14.94 8.78
C SER A 84 -11.42 13.46 9.20
N LYS A 85 -11.37 12.55 8.21
CA LYS A 85 -11.26 11.10 8.41
C LYS A 85 -9.95 10.72 9.10
N MET A 86 -8.82 11.31 8.68
CA MET A 86 -7.50 11.01 9.24
C MET A 86 -7.42 11.40 10.72
N ILE A 87 -7.74 12.66 11.05
CA ILE A 87 -7.83 13.17 12.44
C ILE A 87 -8.80 12.31 13.25
N GLY A 88 -9.99 12.04 12.70
CA GLY A 88 -11.05 11.26 13.33
C GLY A 88 -10.70 9.79 13.60
N SER A 89 -9.62 9.26 13.02
CA SER A 89 -9.23 7.84 13.12
C SER A 89 -7.91 7.60 13.86
N HIS A 90 -6.96 8.54 13.84
CA HIS A 90 -5.60 8.34 14.38
C HIS A 90 -5.16 9.38 15.43
N VAL A 91 -5.96 10.44 15.66
CA VAL A 91 -5.65 11.52 16.61
C VAL A 91 -6.72 11.56 17.72
N PRO A 92 -6.70 10.61 18.69
CA PRO A 92 -7.74 10.50 19.71
C PRO A 92 -7.69 11.60 20.79
N GLY A 93 -6.54 12.26 20.97
CA GLY A 93 -6.40 13.50 21.73
C GLY A 93 -6.09 14.67 20.81
N LEU A 94 -6.94 15.71 20.78
CA LEU A 94 -6.70 16.94 20.01
C LEU A 94 -7.35 18.17 20.67
N GLU A 95 -6.57 19.22 20.89
CA GLU A 95 -7.06 20.58 21.21
C GLU A 95 -6.29 21.62 20.38
N ILE A 96 -6.97 22.65 19.87
CA ILE A 96 -6.38 23.82 19.21
C ILE A 96 -7.09 25.04 19.78
N LYS A 97 -6.36 26.00 20.36
CA LYS A 97 -6.95 27.14 21.10
C LYS A 97 -7.09 28.38 20.22
N SER A 98 -6.11 28.62 19.36
CA SER A 98 -6.03 29.74 18.44
C SER A 98 -5.49 29.30 17.08
N GLY A 99 -5.80 30.06 16.03
CA GLY A 99 -5.05 29.96 14.76
C GLY A 99 -3.79 30.82 14.80
N VAL A 100 -2.82 30.56 13.91
CA VAL A 100 -1.60 31.39 13.83
C VAL A 100 -1.90 32.81 13.32
N ASP A 101 -2.95 32.97 12.51
CA ASP A 101 -3.55 34.26 12.16
C ASP A 101 -3.97 35.05 13.42
N GLU A 102 -4.71 34.40 14.33
CA GLU A 102 -5.11 35.01 15.60
C GLU A 102 -3.91 35.29 16.50
N ILE A 103 -2.90 34.42 16.56
CA ILE A 103 -1.70 34.60 17.40
C ILE A 103 -0.90 35.83 16.96
N LEU A 104 -0.63 35.96 15.66
CA LEU A 104 0.07 37.10 15.08
C LEU A 104 -0.70 38.42 15.35
N VAL A 105 -2.00 38.45 15.06
CA VAL A 105 -2.85 39.64 15.26
C VAL A 105 -2.99 40.01 16.74
N ASN A 106 -3.09 39.04 17.65
CA ASN A 106 -3.16 39.29 19.10
C ASN A 106 -1.86 39.90 19.66
N GLN A 107 -0.70 39.51 19.10
CA GLN A 107 0.57 40.17 19.38
C GLN A 107 0.74 41.51 18.63
N GLY A 108 -0.25 41.95 17.86
CA GLY A 108 -0.20 43.20 17.09
C GLY A 108 0.82 43.16 15.95
N PHE A 109 0.98 42.00 15.32
CA PHE A 109 1.58 41.88 13.99
C PHE A 109 0.49 42.12 12.94
N ASP A 110 0.83 42.84 11.88
CA ASP A 110 -0.09 43.15 10.78
C ASP A 110 0.19 42.23 9.59
N LEU A 111 -0.81 41.40 9.24
CA LEU A 111 -0.70 40.32 8.27
C LEU A 111 -0.35 40.79 6.85
N ASP A 112 -0.64 42.05 6.49
CA ASP A 112 -0.26 42.62 5.19
C ASP A 112 1.27 42.72 5.00
N ASN A 113 2.07 42.60 6.09
CA ASN A 113 3.52 42.54 6.02
C ASN A 113 4.08 41.12 5.78
N LEU A 114 3.25 40.08 5.84
CA LEU A 114 3.68 38.69 5.64
C LEU A 114 3.80 38.38 4.15
N LYS A 115 5.04 38.32 3.64
CA LYS A 115 5.30 38.08 2.21
C LYS A 115 5.00 36.67 1.76
N ALA A 116 5.31 35.68 2.59
CA ALA A 116 5.08 34.29 2.25
C ALA A 116 4.82 33.39 3.46
N ILE A 117 4.12 32.29 3.22
CA ILE A 117 4.09 31.13 4.10
C ILE A 117 4.77 29.97 3.35
N VAL A 118 5.86 29.45 3.90
CA VAL A 118 6.46 28.19 3.46
C VAL A 118 5.73 27.06 4.17
N TRP A 119 5.06 26.20 3.43
CA TRP A 119 4.55 24.93 3.93
C TRP A 119 5.67 23.89 3.79
N SER A 120 6.14 23.33 4.91
CA SER A 120 7.05 22.18 4.90
C SER A 120 6.47 21.03 4.10
N HIS A 121 5.15 20.84 4.20
CA HIS A 121 4.34 19.93 3.39
C HIS A 121 2.84 20.23 3.61
N TRP A 122 1.96 19.41 3.05
CA TRP A 122 0.53 19.67 2.94
C TRP A 122 -0.35 19.18 4.11
N HIS A 123 0.22 18.65 5.20
CA HIS A 123 -0.60 18.16 6.31
C HIS A 123 -1.30 19.28 7.09
N TRP A 124 -2.49 18.94 7.58
CA TRP A 124 -3.51 19.80 8.19
C TRP A 124 -3.05 20.61 9.42
N ASP A 125 -1.95 20.20 10.04
CA ASP A 125 -1.30 20.77 11.22
C ASP A 125 -0.02 21.57 10.90
N HIS A 126 0.27 21.75 9.61
CA HIS A 126 1.34 22.59 9.07
C HIS A 126 0.83 23.71 8.14
N VAL A 127 -0.36 23.58 7.56
CA VAL A 127 -0.90 24.52 6.55
C VAL A 127 -1.76 25.67 7.10
N GLY A 128 -2.23 25.58 8.35
CA GLY A 128 -3.11 26.59 8.96
C GLY A 128 -4.50 26.71 8.30
N ASP A 129 -5.09 27.90 8.36
CA ASP A 129 -6.27 28.28 7.56
C ASP A 129 -5.85 29.37 6.56
N GLY A 130 -5.37 28.97 5.38
CA GLY A 130 -4.83 29.89 4.37
C GLY A 130 -5.79 31.04 4.03
N SER A 131 -7.11 30.78 4.07
CA SER A 131 -8.18 31.76 3.81
C SER A 131 -8.25 32.96 4.79
N LYS A 132 -7.37 33.01 5.79
CA LYS A 132 -7.20 34.11 6.75
C LYS A 132 -6.16 35.13 6.34
N PHE A 133 -5.23 34.76 5.46
CA PHE A 133 -4.10 35.58 5.09
C PHE A 133 -4.43 36.46 3.86
N PRO A 134 -3.76 37.62 3.70
CA PRO A 134 -3.93 38.45 2.52
C PRO A 134 -3.53 37.71 1.23
N ALA A 135 -4.23 37.98 0.13
CA ALA A 135 -3.88 37.43 -1.19
C ALA A 135 -2.52 37.92 -1.74
N SER A 136 -1.87 38.88 -1.05
CA SER A 136 -0.48 39.30 -1.29
C SER A 136 0.57 38.41 -0.61
N THR A 137 0.17 37.48 0.26
CA THR A 137 1.04 36.46 0.85
C THR A 137 1.17 35.29 -0.13
N ASP A 138 2.37 35.04 -0.64
CA ASP A 138 2.67 33.89 -1.50
C ASP A 138 2.69 32.57 -0.66
N ILE A 139 2.29 31.44 -1.24
CA ILE A 139 2.39 30.11 -0.61
C ILE A 139 3.52 29.34 -1.28
N VAL A 140 4.54 28.97 -0.51
CA VAL A 140 5.77 28.31 -0.99
C VAL A 140 5.76 26.84 -0.59
N VAL A 141 5.99 25.96 -1.55
CA VAL A 141 5.78 24.51 -1.43
C VAL A 141 6.93 23.70 -2.04
N GLY A 142 7.12 22.47 -1.58
CA GLY A 142 8.15 21.57 -2.11
C GLY A 142 7.76 20.80 -3.39
N PRO A 143 8.72 20.06 -3.97
CA PRO A 143 8.58 19.46 -5.31
C PRO A 143 7.40 18.49 -5.46
N GLY A 144 6.62 18.69 -6.52
CA GLY A 144 5.46 17.89 -6.87
C GLY A 144 4.15 18.33 -6.22
N PHE A 145 4.13 19.37 -5.37
CA PHE A 145 2.90 19.84 -4.72
C PHE A 145 1.83 20.24 -5.74
N THR A 146 2.16 21.12 -6.69
CA THR A 146 1.21 21.72 -7.62
C THR A 146 0.59 20.67 -8.53
N GLN A 147 1.35 19.61 -8.88
CA GLN A 147 0.86 18.51 -9.70
C GLN A 147 -0.18 17.63 -8.99
N ASN A 148 -0.12 17.52 -7.65
CA ASN A 148 -0.91 16.55 -6.89
C ASN A 148 -2.07 17.19 -6.10
N PHE A 149 -1.92 18.43 -5.64
CA PHE A 149 -2.86 19.06 -4.70
C PHE A 149 -3.58 20.31 -5.25
N VAL A 150 -3.27 20.72 -6.49
CA VAL A 150 -3.93 21.84 -7.17
C VAL A 150 -4.74 21.33 -8.39
N PRO A 151 -6.05 21.61 -8.48
CA PRO A 151 -6.87 22.34 -7.49
C PRO A 151 -7.11 21.51 -6.22
N GLY A 152 -7.45 22.20 -5.13
CA GLY A 152 -7.83 21.59 -3.86
C GLY A 152 -9.28 21.10 -3.84
N TRP A 153 -9.77 20.69 -2.67
CA TRP A 153 -11.16 20.33 -2.43
C TRP A 153 -12.06 21.57 -2.34
N PRO A 154 -13.28 21.58 -2.92
CA PRO A 154 -14.00 20.44 -3.52
C PRO A 154 -13.72 20.17 -5.01
N GLU A 155 -13.00 21.04 -5.72
CA GLU A 155 -12.74 20.92 -7.17
C GLU A 155 -11.98 19.63 -7.53
N ASN A 156 -11.08 19.19 -6.66
CA ASN A 156 -10.53 17.85 -6.59
C ASN A 156 -11.12 17.15 -5.34
N PRO A 157 -12.10 16.23 -5.51
CA PRO A 157 -12.73 15.52 -4.40
C PRO A 157 -11.77 14.68 -3.54
N GLU A 158 -10.59 14.33 -4.06
CA GLU A 158 -9.57 13.55 -3.35
C GLU A 158 -8.47 14.39 -2.71
N SER A 159 -8.47 15.72 -2.89
CA SER A 159 -7.43 16.57 -2.31
C SER A 159 -7.62 16.72 -0.79
N PRO A 160 -6.58 16.46 0.03
CA PRO A 160 -6.60 16.78 1.45
C PRO A 160 -6.56 18.29 1.71
N VAL A 161 -6.00 19.07 0.78
CA VAL A 161 -5.90 20.54 0.82
C VAL A 161 -7.21 21.16 0.31
N LEU A 162 -7.69 22.20 0.97
CA LEU A 162 -8.90 22.93 0.59
C LEU A 162 -8.56 24.01 -0.46
N ALA A 163 -9.35 24.10 -1.54
CA ALA A 163 -9.12 25.07 -2.61
C ALA A 163 -9.24 26.53 -2.13
N ARG A 164 -10.18 26.81 -1.21
CA ARG A 164 -10.35 28.14 -0.59
C ARG A 164 -9.12 28.59 0.22
N ASP A 165 -8.33 27.64 0.73
CA ASP A 165 -7.12 27.91 1.53
C ASP A 165 -5.92 28.20 0.59
N LEU A 166 -6.11 28.09 -0.73
CA LEU A 166 -5.19 28.48 -1.82
C LEU A 166 -5.76 29.63 -2.68
N GLU A 167 -7.00 30.07 -2.47
CA GLU A 167 -7.73 30.95 -3.39
C GLU A 167 -7.19 32.38 -3.36
N GLY A 168 -6.72 32.86 -4.52
CA GLY A 168 -6.16 34.22 -4.67
C GLY A 168 -4.66 34.34 -4.38
N HIS A 169 -4.07 33.37 -3.68
CA HIS A 169 -2.63 33.31 -3.41
C HIS A 169 -1.82 32.89 -4.65
N ARG A 170 -0.56 33.33 -4.73
CA ARG A 170 0.42 32.75 -5.68
C ARG A 170 1.04 31.51 -5.04
N ILE A 171 0.96 30.38 -5.73
CA ILE A 171 1.70 29.17 -5.35
C ILE A 171 3.08 29.22 -6.03
N HIS A 172 4.15 28.99 -5.27
CA HIS A 172 5.53 28.96 -5.73
C HIS A 172 6.21 27.65 -5.32
N GLU A 173 6.65 26.88 -6.31
CA GLU A 173 7.32 25.58 -6.16
C GLU A 173 8.78 25.74 -6.67
N PRO A 174 9.79 25.89 -5.78
CA PRO A 174 11.15 26.28 -6.20
C PRO A 174 11.97 25.14 -6.84
N ASP A 175 12.96 25.51 -7.66
CA ASP A 175 13.92 24.58 -8.26
C ASP A 175 15.15 24.34 -7.34
N PHE A 176 15.20 23.17 -6.70
CA PHE A 176 16.26 22.76 -5.75
C PHE A 176 17.56 22.36 -6.46
N THR A 177 18.29 23.36 -6.97
CA THR A 177 19.40 23.20 -7.93
C THR A 177 20.81 23.16 -7.32
N MET A 178 20.96 23.46 -6.03
CA MET A 178 22.24 23.38 -5.31
C MET A 178 22.20 22.30 -4.22
N ASN A 179 23.32 22.05 -3.52
CA ASN A 179 23.36 21.16 -2.36
C ASN A 179 23.85 21.93 -1.12
N VAL A 180 23.24 21.70 0.03
CA VAL A 180 23.64 22.24 1.33
C VAL A 180 23.48 21.15 2.39
N ALA A 181 24.51 20.93 3.21
CA ALA A 181 24.52 19.92 4.27
C ALA A 181 24.17 18.49 3.80
N GLY A 182 24.36 18.16 2.52
CA GLY A 182 24.05 16.87 1.91
C GLY A 182 22.72 16.83 1.14
N PHE A 183 21.80 17.78 1.38
CA PHE A 183 20.47 17.80 0.77
C PHE A 183 20.41 18.72 -0.47
N PRO A 184 19.57 18.41 -1.49
CA PRO A 184 19.21 19.37 -2.53
C PRO A 184 18.57 20.61 -1.89
N ALA A 185 18.90 21.79 -2.39
CA ALA A 185 18.64 23.04 -1.69
C ALA A 185 18.27 24.20 -2.63
N PHE A 186 17.57 25.18 -2.07
CA PHE A 186 17.20 26.45 -2.67
C PHE A 186 17.51 27.59 -1.68
N ASP A 187 18.33 28.57 -2.09
CA ASP A 187 18.66 29.76 -1.28
C ASP A 187 17.55 30.81 -1.46
N TYR A 188 16.73 31.01 -0.43
CA TYR A 188 15.47 31.75 -0.56
C TYR A 188 15.71 33.24 -0.88
N PHE A 189 16.67 33.86 -0.20
CA PHE A 189 17.04 35.26 -0.40
C PHE A 189 18.20 35.45 -1.40
N GLY A 190 18.87 34.36 -1.80
CA GLY A 190 20.03 34.38 -2.69
C GLY A 190 21.30 34.96 -2.04
N ASP A 191 21.32 35.10 -0.71
CA ASP A 191 22.43 35.66 0.06
C ASP A 191 23.00 34.69 1.12
N GLY A 192 22.48 33.47 1.17
CA GLY A 192 22.90 32.41 2.08
C GLY A 192 22.45 32.57 3.52
N SER A 193 21.48 33.42 3.80
CA SER A 193 20.87 33.58 5.14
C SER A 193 19.79 32.54 5.44
N PHE A 194 19.05 32.04 4.45
CA PHE A 194 18.01 31.02 4.63
C PHE A 194 17.91 30.09 3.42
N TYR A 195 18.01 28.78 3.67
CA TYR A 195 17.84 27.74 2.67
C TYR A 195 16.57 26.93 2.93
N LEU A 196 15.86 26.59 1.86
CA LEU A 196 14.93 25.45 1.84
C LEU A 196 15.70 24.21 1.37
N LEU A 197 15.43 23.06 1.97
CA LEU A 197 16.07 21.78 1.68
C LEU A 197 15.01 20.76 1.26
N ASP A 198 15.22 20.03 0.16
CA ASP A 198 14.39 18.88 -0.23
C ASP A 198 14.74 17.70 0.68
N VAL A 199 13.81 17.29 1.54
CA VAL A 199 13.99 16.23 2.53
C VAL A 199 12.85 15.23 2.39
N PRO A 200 12.87 14.42 1.31
CA PRO A 200 11.74 13.59 0.94
C PRO A 200 11.59 12.37 1.86
N GLY A 201 10.37 11.82 1.90
CA GLY A 201 10.07 10.56 2.57
C GLY A 201 8.78 10.59 3.38
N HIS A 202 8.56 11.67 4.14
CA HIS A 202 7.34 11.84 4.91
C HIS A 202 6.12 12.09 4.03
N ALA A 203 6.17 13.10 3.17
CA ALA A 203 5.10 13.48 2.26
C ALA A 203 5.66 13.85 0.87
N ILE A 204 4.78 13.90 -0.14
CA ILE A 204 5.09 14.53 -1.44
C ILE A 204 5.40 16.02 -1.20
N GLY A 205 6.55 16.48 -1.71
CA GLY A 205 7.01 17.85 -1.55
C GLY A 205 7.44 18.24 -0.13
N HIS A 206 7.90 17.28 0.69
CA HIS A 206 8.36 17.58 2.05
C HIS A 206 9.73 18.30 2.06
N ILE A 207 9.77 19.50 2.63
CA ILE A 207 10.95 20.37 2.70
C ILE A 207 11.25 20.84 4.13
N CYS A 208 12.54 21.00 4.44
CA CYS A 208 13.03 21.56 5.71
C CYS A 208 13.60 22.96 5.51
N GLY A 209 13.63 23.78 6.57
CA GLY A 209 14.28 25.08 6.56
C GLY A 209 15.63 25.06 7.28
N LEU A 210 16.66 25.72 6.73
CA LEU A 210 17.96 25.91 7.36
C LEU A 210 18.30 27.40 7.42
N ALA A 211 18.03 28.01 8.58
CA ALA A 211 18.15 29.44 8.83
C ALA A 211 19.50 29.78 9.49
N ARG A 212 20.27 30.71 8.91
CA ARG A 212 21.53 31.18 9.47
C ARG A 212 21.27 32.28 10.50
N THR A 213 21.54 31.97 11.76
CA THR A 213 21.25 32.82 12.93
C THR A 213 22.41 33.73 13.33
N THR A 214 23.65 33.28 13.11
CA THR A 214 24.88 34.09 13.15
C THR A 214 25.77 33.68 11.96
N PRO A 215 26.83 34.41 11.59
CA PRO A 215 27.73 33.99 10.50
C PRO A 215 28.31 32.57 10.60
N HIS A 216 28.21 31.93 11.78
CA HIS A 216 28.71 30.58 12.04
C HIS A 216 27.65 29.58 12.54
N THR A 217 26.44 30.01 12.94
CA THR A 217 25.39 29.15 13.51
C THR A 217 24.13 29.09 12.66
N PHE A 218 23.44 27.94 12.73
CA PHE A 218 22.19 27.68 12.04
C PHE A 218 21.13 27.10 12.98
N VAL A 219 19.86 27.37 12.67
CA VAL A 219 18.71 26.60 13.15
C VAL A 219 18.15 25.81 11.97
N PHE A 220 17.90 24.53 12.19
CA PHE A 220 17.24 23.63 11.26
C PHE A 220 15.79 23.42 11.73
N MET A 221 14.84 23.77 10.89
CA MET A 221 13.39 23.71 11.12
C MET A 221 12.87 22.51 10.32
N GLY A 222 12.59 21.41 11.01
CA GLY A 222 12.46 20.10 10.36
C GLY A 222 11.14 19.79 9.68
N GLY A 223 10.07 20.54 10.00
CA GLY A 223 8.71 20.04 9.72
C GLY A 223 8.54 18.64 10.32
N ASP A 224 8.04 17.71 9.52
CA ASP A 224 7.80 16.31 9.85
C ASP A 224 8.90 15.36 9.34
N CYS A 225 10.10 15.88 9.06
CA CYS A 225 11.26 15.04 8.74
C CYS A 225 11.50 13.96 9.81
N CYS A 226 11.17 14.25 11.06
CA CYS A 226 11.21 13.35 12.21
C CYS A 226 10.25 13.87 13.29
N HIS A 227 9.30 13.05 13.73
CA HIS A 227 8.26 13.49 14.68
C HIS A 227 8.68 13.32 16.16
N TYR A 228 9.72 12.53 16.46
CA TYR A 228 10.11 12.20 17.83
C TYR A 228 11.63 12.00 17.94
N ALA A 229 12.26 12.73 18.88
CA ALA A 229 13.72 12.78 18.99
C ALA A 229 14.39 11.41 19.29
N GLY A 230 13.65 10.44 19.83
CA GLY A 230 14.14 9.07 20.04
C GLY A 230 14.35 8.24 18.76
N VAL A 231 13.95 8.75 17.58
CA VAL A 231 14.32 8.21 16.26
C VAL A 231 15.66 8.79 15.76
N LEU A 232 16.06 9.96 16.29
CA LEU A 232 17.28 10.67 15.93
C LEU A 232 18.44 10.41 16.91
N ARG A 233 18.14 10.07 18.18
CA ARG A 233 19.10 10.01 19.29
C ARG A 233 18.88 8.78 20.19
N PRO A 234 19.92 8.24 20.86
CA PRO A 234 21.34 8.62 20.79
C PRO A 234 22.03 8.15 19.50
N THR A 235 23.28 8.58 19.28
CA THR A 235 24.12 8.16 18.14
C THR A 235 25.56 7.90 18.58
N ARG A 236 26.40 7.31 17.72
CA ARG A 236 27.86 7.17 17.97
C ARG A 236 28.59 8.51 18.12
N TYR A 237 28.07 9.58 17.51
CA TYR A 237 28.56 10.96 17.68
C TYR A 237 28.05 11.61 18.97
N LEU A 238 26.79 11.31 19.35
CA LEU A 238 26.11 11.83 20.54
C LEU A 238 25.64 10.67 21.43
N PRO A 239 26.57 9.99 22.14
CA PRO A 239 26.23 8.88 23.00
C PRO A 239 25.43 9.33 24.23
N LEU A 240 24.47 8.52 24.67
CA LEU A 240 23.72 8.74 25.92
C LEU A 240 24.72 8.73 27.10
N PRO A 241 24.81 9.80 27.91
CA PRO A 241 25.76 9.88 29.01
C PRO A 241 25.41 8.88 30.12
N LYS A 242 26.41 8.45 30.88
CA LYS A 242 26.25 7.42 31.94
C LYS A 242 25.31 7.86 33.07
N GLN A 243 25.29 9.15 33.34
CA GLN A 243 24.29 9.84 34.15
C GLN A 243 23.68 10.95 33.27
N VAL A 244 22.36 11.05 33.26
CA VAL A 244 21.62 12.12 32.60
C VAL A 244 21.43 13.26 33.62
N SER A 245 21.57 14.52 33.20
CA SER A 245 21.31 15.65 34.10
C SER A 245 19.85 15.65 34.52
N THR A 246 19.57 15.87 35.80
CA THR A 246 18.19 16.06 36.29
C THR A 246 17.66 17.47 36.05
N GLU A 247 18.45 18.36 35.42
CA GLU A 247 17.97 19.68 34.96
C GLU A 247 17.05 19.57 33.73
N VAL A 248 17.13 18.44 32.99
CA VAL A 248 16.36 18.16 31.76
C VAL A 248 15.38 16.99 31.93
N LEU A 249 15.20 16.53 33.18
CA LEU A 249 14.30 15.43 33.54
C LEU A 249 13.26 15.91 34.54
N ASP A 250 12.04 15.39 34.42
CA ASP A 250 10.93 15.67 35.31
C ASP A 250 11.24 15.20 36.76
N GLU A 251 10.68 15.87 37.77
CA GLU A 251 11.05 15.72 39.19
C GLU A 251 10.95 14.29 39.77
N TYR A 252 10.27 13.37 39.08
CA TYR A 252 10.13 11.97 39.49
C TYR A 252 11.33 11.07 39.14
N TYR A 253 12.34 11.57 38.43
CA TYR A 253 13.60 10.84 38.20
C TYR A 253 14.61 11.07 39.34
N PRO A 254 15.38 10.05 39.77
CA PRO A 254 16.36 10.19 40.84
C PRO A 254 17.53 11.08 40.41
N SER A 255 18.04 11.92 41.31
CA SER A 255 19.24 12.74 41.04
C SER A 255 20.50 12.15 41.72
N PRO A 256 21.59 11.88 40.98
CA PRO A 256 21.73 11.89 39.52
C PRO A 256 21.09 10.66 38.84
N CYS A 257 20.46 10.85 37.67
CA CYS A 257 19.70 9.77 37.03
C CYS A 257 20.63 8.84 36.21
N PRO A 258 20.74 7.54 36.52
CA PRO A 258 21.57 6.63 35.74
C PRO A 258 20.88 6.26 34.42
N CYS A 259 21.63 6.21 33.32
CA CYS A 259 21.06 5.96 32.00
C CYS A 259 20.33 4.61 31.86
N SER A 260 20.62 3.65 32.74
CA SER A 260 19.96 2.34 32.81
C SER A 260 18.45 2.41 32.98
N VAL A 261 17.92 3.49 33.58
CA VAL A 261 16.46 3.73 33.68
C VAL A 261 15.81 3.76 32.30
N PHE A 262 16.52 4.27 31.29
CA PHE A 262 16.04 4.38 29.92
C PHE A 262 16.53 3.21 29.06
N THR A 263 17.81 2.83 29.14
CA THR A 263 18.37 1.78 28.26
C THR A 263 17.81 0.38 28.54
N GLN A 264 17.22 0.14 29.72
CA GLN A 264 16.47 -1.11 30.00
C GLN A 264 15.21 -1.26 29.13
N HIS A 265 14.68 -0.16 28.57
CA HIS A 265 13.53 -0.16 27.66
C HIS A 265 13.94 -0.13 26.18
N HIS A 266 15.23 0.01 25.88
CA HIS A 266 15.75 0.04 24.51
C HIS A 266 15.56 -1.33 23.81
N PRO A 267 15.17 -1.39 22.51
CA PRO A 267 15.01 -2.67 21.80
C PRO A 267 16.27 -3.56 21.80
N LYS A 268 17.45 -2.94 21.95
CA LYS A 268 18.77 -3.60 22.06
C LYS A 268 19.38 -3.54 23.48
N ALA A 269 18.56 -3.62 24.53
CA ALA A 269 18.95 -3.41 25.94
C ALA A 269 20.12 -4.28 26.47
N THR A 270 20.49 -5.36 25.79
CA THR A 270 21.55 -6.30 26.19
C THR A 270 22.97 -5.88 25.76
N GLY A 271 23.11 -4.93 24.82
CA GLY A 271 24.40 -4.46 24.28
C GLY A 271 24.92 -3.17 24.91
N MET A 272 26.09 -2.70 24.45
CA MET A 272 26.48 -1.28 24.66
C MET A 272 25.71 -0.34 23.72
N ASP A 273 25.10 -0.91 22.68
CA ASP A 273 24.54 -0.21 21.52
C ASP A 273 23.33 0.66 21.89
N ALA A 274 22.62 0.27 22.95
CA ALA A 274 21.54 1.05 23.59
C ALA A 274 21.95 2.44 24.14
N ARG A 275 23.22 2.84 23.97
CA ARG A 275 23.72 4.20 24.26
C ARG A 275 24.27 4.94 23.04
N ILE A 276 24.32 4.31 21.86
CA ILE A 276 24.93 4.85 20.61
C ILE A 276 24.06 4.65 19.36
N GLU A 277 22.85 4.11 19.51
CA GLU A 277 21.85 3.96 18.44
C GLU A 277 20.47 4.48 18.92
N PRO A 278 19.59 4.95 18.02
CA PRO A 278 18.25 5.42 18.41
C PRO A 278 17.36 4.33 18.99
N PHE A 279 16.41 4.76 19.84
CA PHE A 279 15.40 3.88 20.44
C PHE A 279 14.40 3.32 19.42
N TYR A 280 14.26 3.98 18.27
CA TYR A 280 13.20 3.76 17.29
C TYR A 280 13.68 3.96 15.85
N ASP A 281 13.08 3.20 14.93
CA ASP A 281 12.95 3.56 13.51
C ASP A 281 11.61 4.30 13.28
N VAL A 282 11.44 4.92 12.11
CA VAL A 282 10.11 5.35 11.63
C VAL A 282 9.19 4.16 11.41
N SER A 283 7.91 4.34 11.72
CA SER A 283 6.91 3.31 11.51
C SER A 283 6.73 2.95 10.03
N ARG A 284 6.88 1.67 9.71
CA ARG A 284 6.44 1.04 8.46
C ARG A 284 5.04 0.43 8.61
N ALA A 285 4.33 0.74 9.69
CA ALA A 285 3.02 0.20 9.97
C ALA A 285 1.95 0.78 9.01
N PRO A 286 0.80 0.09 8.85
CA PRO A 286 -0.24 0.51 7.92
C PRO A 286 -1.06 1.66 8.50
N GLY A 287 -1.14 2.78 7.79
CA GLY A 287 -1.62 4.04 8.38
C GLY A 287 -0.54 4.80 9.16
N SER A 288 0.74 4.45 8.96
CA SER A 288 1.87 5.31 9.33
C SER A 288 1.74 6.71 8.72
N ALA A 289 2.24 7.72 9.45
CA ALA A 289 2.30 9.10 9.00
C ALA A 289 3.25 9.30 7.80
N TYR A 290 4.19 8.37 7.57
CA TYR A 290 5.18 8.48 6.48
C TYR A 290 4.67 7.80 5.20
N SER A 291 4.52 8.58 4.13
CA SER A 291 4.13 8.12 2.79
C SER A 291 5.16 7.16 2.16
N PHE A 292 6.45 7.36 2.45
CA PHE A 292 7.57 6.58 1.92
C PHE A 292 8.56 6.27 3.06
N PRO A 293 8.22 5.37 4.00
CA PRO A 293 8.95 5.24 5.27
C PRO A 293 10.43 4.86 5.12
N ASP A 294 10.81 4.03 4.14
CA ASP A 294 12.22 3.72 3.89
C ASP A 294 13.02 4.88 3.31
N LEU A 295 12.36 5.83 2.62
CA LEU A 295 12.99 7.07 2.18
C LEU A 295 13.09 8.05 3.36
N ALA A 296 12.06 8.15 4.19
CA ALA A 296 12.08 8.95 5.42
C ALA A 296 13.20 8.50 6.38
N GLN A 297 13.37 7.19 6.59
CA GLN A 297 14.46 6.68 7.42
C GLN A 297 15.84 7.04 6.87
N ARG A 298 16.05 7.01 5.54
CA ARG A 298 17.30 7.46 4.92
C ARG A 298 17.55 8.95 5.16
N SER A 299 16.52 9.79 4.98
CA SER A 299 16.60 11.22 5.28
C SER A 299 16.92 11.51 6.75
N ILE A 300 16.29 10.79 7.69
CA ILE A 300 16.57 10.91 9.14
C ILE A 300 17.99 10.45 9.49
N ASN A 301 18.48 9.38 8.87
CA ASN A 301 19.85 8.92 9.07
C ASN A 301 20.86 10.00 8.65
N SER A 302 20.59 10.75 7.56
CA SER A 302 21.40 11.92 7.20
C SER A 302 21.23 13.11 8.16
N LEU A 303 20.06 13.29 8.80
CA LEU A 303 19.87 14.30 9.86
C LEU A 303 20.74 14.03 11.11
N GLN A 304 21.14 12.78 11.38
CA GLN A 304 22.05 12.48 12.49
C GLN A 304 23.42 13.16 12.32
N ASP A 305 23.88 13.32 11.08
CA ASP A 305 25.13 14.01 10.74
C ASP A 305 25.02 15.54 10.92
N LEU A 306 23.81 16.11 10.76
CA LEU A 306 23.50 17.50 11.10
C LEU A 306 23.39 17.69 12.62
N ASP A 307 22.73 16.76 13.34
CA ASP A 307 22.62 16.84 14.80
C ASP A 307 23.99 16.72 15.49
N ALA A 308 24.93 15.99 14.89
CA ALA A 308 26.31 15.91 15.36
C ALA A 308 27.08 17.24 15.28
N GLN A 309 26.63 18.24 14.50
CA GLN A 309 27.35 19.51 14.34
C GLN A 309 27.16 20.43 15.56
N PRO A 310 28.23 21.02 16.14
CA PRO A 310 28.11 21.91 17.30
C PRO A 310 27.46 23.27 16.98
N ASN A 311 27.28 23.60 15.69
CA ASN A 311 26.80 24.90 15.20
C ASN A 311 25.45 24.82 14.43
N ILE A 312 24.77 23.68 14.43
CA ILE A 312 23.40 23.52 13.90
C ILE A 312 22.48 23.10 15.05
N PHE A 313 21.39 23.82 15.30
CA PHE A 313 20.37 23.43 16.27
C PHE A 313 19.13 22.90 15.55
N ILE A 314 18.82 21.60 15.71
CA ILE A 314 17.64 20.97 15.13
C ILE A 314 16.43 21.24 16.04
N CYS A 315 15.41 21.86 15.46
CA CYS A 315 14.08 22.01 16.02
C CYS A 315 13.10 21.19 15.15
N LEU A 316 12.56 20.10 15.71
CA LEU A 316 11.51 19.29 15.09
C LEU A 316 10.15 19.95 15.35
N ALA A 317 9.20 19.86 14.41
CA ALA A 317 7.93 20.57 14.54
C ALA A 317 7.04 20.11 15.71
N HIS A 318 7.36 18.98 16.36
CA HIS A 318 6.54 18.33 17.38
C HIS A 318 7.25 18.08 18.72
N ASP A 319 8.51 18.48 18.88
CA ASP A 319 9.31 18.21 20.09
C ASP A 319 8.84 19.07 21.27
N GLU A 320 8.14 18.43 22.23
CA GLU A 320 7.61 19.09 23.44
C GLU A 320 8.70 19.83 24.26
N VAL A 321 9.95 19.37 24.21
CA VAL A 321 11.05 19.95 25.01
C VAL A 321 11.36 21.38 24.56
N LEU A 322 11.17 21.71 23.29
CA LEU A 322 11.40 23.06 22.76
C LEU A 322 10.55 24.11 23.48
N PHE A 323 9.31 23.77 23.84
CA PHE A 323 8.36 24.64 24.55
C PHE A 323 8.76 24.91 26.01
N GLN A 324 9.82 24.27 26.52
CA GLN A 324 10.35 24.48 27.87
C GLN A 324 11.56 25.43 27.89
N VAL A 325 12.14 25.77 26.72
CA VAL A 325 13.40 26.55 26.63
C VAL A 325 13.48 27.59 25.51
N LEU A 326 12.72 27.45 24.42
CA LEU A 326 12.67 28.49 23.40
C LEU A 326 11.87 29.69 23.94
N PRO A 327 12.34 30.94 23.76
CA PRO A 327 11.45 32.08 23.90
C PRO A 327 10.37 31.99 22.82
N LEU A 328 9.10 31.99 23.24
CA LEU A 328 7.97 31.90 22.34
C LEU A 328 7.45 33.32 22.04
N PHE A 329 7.22 33.60 20.76
CA PHE A 329 6.59 34.84 20.27
C PHE A 329 5.23 35.11 20.92
N ASN A 330 4.55 34.06 21.36
CA ASN A 330 3.31 34.08 22.12
C ASN A 330 3.44 34.83 23.45
N ASP A 331 4.61 34.77 24.09
CA ASP A 331 4.91 35.39 25.39
C ASP A 331 5.60 36.75 25.23
N ASP A 332 6.64 36.83 24.40
CA ASP A 332 7.27 38.10 23.98
C ASP A 332 7.70 38.06 22.50
N LYS A 333 7.12 38.94 21.70
CA LYS A 333 7.45 39.11 20.27
C LYS A 333 8.78 39.83 20.01
N MET A 334 9.49 40.31 21.03
CA MET A 334 10.80 40.93 20.89
C MET A 334 11.96 39.93 21.01
N GLU A 335 11.77 38.82 21.74
CA GLU A 335 12.77 37.76 21.83
C GLU A 335 12.89 36.96 20.52
N ASP A 336 14.07 36.43 20.26
CA ASP A 336 14.35 35.53 19.15
C ASP A 336 15.30 34.39 19.58
N ILE A 337 15.51 33.40 18.71
CA ILE A 337 16.31 32.21 19.03
C ILE A 337 17.74 32.29 18.49
N ASN A 338 18.20 33.46 18.01
CA ASN A 338 19.47 33.54 17.27
C ASN A 338 20.71 33.27 18.13
N ASP A 339 20.67 33.55 19.44
CA ASP A 339 21.78 33.29 20.37
C ASP A 339 21.69 31.93 21.10
N TRP A 340 20.91 30.98 20.56
CA TRP A 340 20.70 29.63 21.12
C TRP A 340 21.99 28.93 21.59
N GLN A 341 23.10 29.09 20.87
CA GLN A 341 24.39 28.46 21.20
C GLN A 341 25.05 29.08 22.43
N LYS A 342 24.88 30.40 22.63
CA LYS A 342 25.32 31.14 23.82
C LYS A 342 24.44 30.81 25.04
N ARG A 343 23.15 30.53 24.81
CA ARG A 343 22.19 30.06 25.83
C ARG A 343 22.27 28.55 26.14
N GLY A 344 23.02 27.77 25.35
CA GLY A 344 23.16 26.31 25.53
C GLY A 344 21.88 25.51 25.24
N LEU A 345 20.95 26.06 24.44
CA LEU A 345 19.62 25.45 24.24
C LEU A 345 19.70 24.04 23.62
N LYS A 346 20.65 23.84 22.69
CA LYS A 346 20.88 22.53 22.04
C LYS A 346 21.36 21.46 23.03
N GLU A 347 22.15 21.83 24.02
CA GLU A 347 22.63 20.93 25.07
C GLU A 347 21.49 20.52 26.00
N TYR A 348 20.61 21.45 26.35
CA TYR A 348 19.44 21.22 27.20
C TYR A 348 18.40 20.32 26.52
N CYS A 349 18.00 20.63 25.27
CA CYS A 349 16.98 19.85 24.55
C CYS A 349 17.35 18.38 24.32
N ARG A 350 18.65 18.06 24.27
CA ARG A 350 19.20 16.81 23.71
C ARG A 350 18.56 15.53 24.26
N TRP A 351 18.20 15.54 25.55
CA TRP A 351 17.73 14.36 26.29
C TRP A 351 16.32 14.50 26.88
N GLY A 352 15.60 15.60 26.63
CA GLY A 352 14.30 15.83 27.26
C GLY A 352 13.18 14.86 26.82
N PHE A 353 13.33 14.18 25.68
CA PHE A 353 12.42 13.12 25.22
C PHE A 353 12.46 11.86 26.11
N LEU A 354 13.50 11.69 26.94
CA LEU A 354 13.62 10.53 27.84
C LEU A 354 12.54 10.51 28.92
N ASN A 355 11.89 11.65 29.19
CA ASN A 355 10.78 11.77 30.14
C ASN A 355 9.49 11.09 29.64
N ASP A 356 9.33 10.96 28.33
CA ASP A 356 8.14 10.36 27.70
C ASP A 356 8.24 8.82 27.72
N LEU A 357 9.48 8.28 27.77
CA LEU A 357 9.77 6.85 27.89
C LEU A 357 9.25 6.23 29.21
N PRO A 358 9.00 4.90 29.25
CA PRO A 358 8.51 4.21 30.44
C PRO A 358 9.47 4.31 31.63
N ARG A 359 8.92 4.15 32.84
CA ARG A 359 9.70 4.13 34.09
C ARG A 359 9.15 3.14 35.11
N GLY A 360 9.96 2.14 35.48
CA GLY A 360 9.68 1.26 36.62
C GLY A 360 8.43 0.38 36.50
N GLY A 361 7.90 0.16 35.29
CA GLY A 361 6.66 -0.57 35.04
C GLY A 361 5.44 0.32 34.79
N GLU A 362 5.59 1.63 34.87
CA GLU A 362 4.60 2.66 34.54
C GLU A 362 4.93 3.37 33.20
N PRO A 363 3.97 4.09 32.59
CA PRO A 363 4.24 5.06 31.52
C PRO A 363 5.13 6.23 31.97
N GLY A 364 5.69 6.96 31.00
CA GLY A 364 6.40 8.23 31.21
C GLY A 364 5.45 9.40 31.51
N ARG A 365 5.52 10.45 30.69
CA ARG A 365 4.56 11.56 30.74
C ARG A 365 3.13 11.12 30.41
N LYS A 366 2.15 11.83 30.97
CA LYS A 366 0.72 11.61 30.70
C LYS A 366 0.32 12.22 29.34
N PRO A 367 -0.76 11.75 28.69
CA PRO A 367 -1.28 12.38 27.48
C PRO A 367 -1.54 13.88 27.67
N LEU A 368 -1.01 14.73 26.77
CA LEU A 368 -1.21 16.17 26.76
C LEU A 368 -2.69 16.57 26.68
N VAL A 369 -3.48 15.79 25.94
CA VAL A 369 -4.90 16.02 25.75
C VAL A 369 -5.65 14.69 25.65
N VAL A 370 -6.79 14.60 26.34
CA VAL A 370 -7.66 13.41 26.33
C VAL A 370 -8.95 13.75 25.59
N GLY A 371 -9.21 13.05 24.49
CA GLY A 371 -10.34 13.35 23.60
C GLY A 371 -10.07 14.48 22.62
N GLN A 372 -10.96 14.61 21.63
CA GLN A 372 -10.96 15.70 20.66
C GLN A 372 -11.82 16.85 21.20
N TRP A 373 -11.36 18.10 21.07
CA TRP A 373 -11.99 19.27 21.68
C TRP A 373 -12.42 20.32 20.65
N ARG A 374 -13.59 20.91 20.89
CA ARG A 374 -14.18 21.99 20.11
C ARG A 374 -14.85 22.98 21.04
N ASP A 375 -14.55 24.27 20.91
CA ASP A 375 -15.23 25.35 21.65
C ASP A 375 -15.30 25.10 23.18
N GLY A 376 -14.26 24.47 23.76
CA GLY A 376 -14.20 24.06 25.18
C GLY A 376 -15.10 22.86 25.54
N ARG A 377 -15.44 22.00 24.58
CA ARG A 377 -16.25 20.77 24.77
C ARG A 377 -15.67 19.58 24.03
N GLN A 378 -15.81 18.39 24.63
CA GLN A 378 -15.36 17.16 24.01
C GLN A 378 -16.29 16.72 22.86
N ILE A 379 -15.68 16.39 21.73
CA ILE A 379 -16.29 15.85 20.52
C ILE A 379 -15.74 14.45 20.21
N THR A 380 -16.42 13.73 19.34
CA THR A 380 -16.08 12.38 18.90
C THR A 380 -16.40 12.22 17.42
N TRP A 381 -15.48 11.63 16.66
CA TRP A 381 -15.73 11.19 15.29
C TRP A 381 -16.78 10.06 15.25
N LYS A 382 -17.69 10.11 14.27
CA LYS A 382 -18.74 9.09 14.05
C LYS A 382 -18.79 8.56 12.61
N GLY A 383 -17.65 8.60 11.92
CA GLY A 383 -17.52 8.17 10.53
C GLY A 383 -17.92 9.23 9.52
N GLU A 384 -17.58 8.99 8.26
CA GLU A 384 -17.63 9.95 7.15
C GLU A 384 -19.02 10.59 6.94
N GLU A 385 -20.11 9.84 7.12
CA GLU A 385 -21.48 10.36 7.00
C GLU A 385 -21.89 11.37 8.08
N LYS A 386 -21.22 11.37 9.24
CA LYS A 386 -21.67 12.06 10.47
C LYS A 386 -20.67 13.07 11.01
N GLY A 387 -19.40 12.95 10.62
CA GLY A 387 -18.34 13.87 11.05
C GLY A 387 -18.05 13.80 12.55
N PHE A 388 -17.57 14.93 13.09
CA PHE A 388 -17.38 15.15 14.53
C PHE A 388 -18.68 15.62 15.19
N VAL A 389 -19.06 14.99 16.31
CA VAL A 389 -20.25 15.34 17.10
C VAL A 389 -19.92 15.47 18.59
N ASN A 390 -20.68 16.28 19.32
CA ASN A 390 -20.47 16.46 20.78
C ASN A 390 -20.76 15.17 21.55
N ILE A 391 -19.95 14.89 22.57
CA ILE A 391 -20.27 13.91 23.62
C ILE A 391 -21.32 14.53 24.57
N ILE A 392 -22.14 13.68 25.20
CA ILE A 392 -23.20 14.10 26.13
C ILE A 392 -23.17 13.14 27.34
N ASP A 393 -23.02 13.66 28.55
CA ASP A 393 -23.08 12.86 29.79
C ASP A 393 -24.50 12.35 30.08
N GLU A 394 -24.60 11.09 30.52
CA GLU A 394 -25.88 10.39 30.72
C GLU A 394 -26.36 10.33 32.20
N THR A 395 -25.76 11.10 33.10
CA THR A 395 -25.95 10.98 34.56
C THR A 395 -26.96 11.97 35.18
N SER A 396 -28.26 11.86 34.85
CA SER A 396 -29.37 12.20 35.79
C SER A 396 -30.78 11.92 35.25
N ASN A 397 -31.69 11.53 36.15
CA ASN A 397 -33.10 11.18 35.87
C ASN A 397 -34.05 12.22 36.53
N PRO A 398 -35.18 12.67 35.93
CA PRO A 398 -35.79 13.95 36.29
C PRO A 398 -37.07 13.83 37.16
N ALA A 399 -36.92 13.80 38.50
CA ALA A 399 -38.05 13.60 39.43
C ALA A 399 -38.34 14.73 40.45
N GLU A 400 -37.36 15.58 40.83
CA GLU A 400 -37.64 16.68 41.78
C GLU A 400 -37.95 18.01 41.08
N GLN A 401 -39.15 18.54 41.33
CA GLN A 401 -39.61 19.79 40.73
C GLN A 401 -39.18 21.02 41.52
N ASN A 402 -38.16 21.71 41.01
CA ASN A 402 -38.25 23.13 40.67
C ASN A 402 -38.75 24.09 41.80
N SER A 403 -38.33 23.81 43.03
CA SER A 403 -38.43 24.73 44.16
C SER A 403 -37.38 25.84 44.03
N MET A 404 -37.80 27.09 44.30
CA MET A 404 -36.99 28.32 44.28
C MET A 404 -36.41 28.77 42.92
N ARG A 405 -35.89 30.01 42.93
CA ARG A 405 -34.98 30.59 41.92
C ARG A 405 -33.57 30.12 42.32
N ARG A 406 -32.63 29.78 41.43
CA ARG A 406 -32.13 30.51 40.25
C ARG A 406 -31.71 29.51 39.13
N GLY A 407 -31.64 29.98 37.88
CA GLY A 407 -31.28 29.16 36.69
C GLY A 407 -32.46 28.34 36.16
N ARG A 408 -32.81 28.46 34.87
CA ARG A 408 -34.01 27.81 34.27
C ARG A 408 -33.85 27.43 32.78
N PRO A 409 -34.65 26.46 32.26
CA PRO A 409 -34.10 25.45 31.35
C PRO A 409 -34.77 25.35 29.96
N ARG A 410 -34.40 24.31 29.19
CA ARG A 410 -34.90 24.00 27.84
C ARG A 410 -36.42 23.92 27.77
N LEU A 411 -37.02 24.65 26.83
CA LEU A 411 -38.47 24.60 26.54
C LEU A 411 -38.87 23.28 25.88
N HIS A 412 -39.60 22.44 26.61
CA HIS A 412 -40.32 21.31 26.03
C HIS A 412 -41.45 21.79 25.11
N VAL A 413 -41.70 21.06 24.04
CA VAL A 413 -42.67 21.43 23.00
C VAL A 413 -43.82 20.43 23.04
N ALA A 414 -45.02 20.92 23.31
CA ALA A 414 -46.20 20.06 23.41
C ALA A 414 -46.44 19.28 22.09
N PRO A 415 -47.01 18.06 22.16
CA PRO A 415 -47.63 17.45 21.00
C PRO A 415 -48.78 18.32 20.46
N CYS A 416 -49.01 18.29 19.14
CA CYS A 416 -50.10 18.99 18.47
C CYS A 416 -51.45 18.71 19.15
N LYS A 417 -52.17 19.74 19.58
CA LYS A 417 -53.44 19.56 20.31
C LYS A 417 -54.58 18.92 19.50
N PHE A 418 -54.39 18.76 18.18
CA PHE A 418 -55.38 18.20 17.25
C PHE A 418 -55.06 16.79 16.72
N CYS A 419 -53.80 16.34 16.80
CA CYS A 419 -53.40 15.00 16.33
C CYS A 419 -52.25 14.35 17.14
N HIS A 420 -51.90 14.95 18.28
CA HIS A 420 -50.92 14.50 19.27
C HIS A 420 -49.49 14.22 18.75
N LYS A 421 -49.16 14.67 17.54
CA LYS A 421 -47.83 14.55 16.92
C LYS A 421 -46.82 15.50 17.58
N GLN A 422 -45.65 15.00 17.97
CA GLN A 422 -44.59 15.77 18.66
C GLN A 422 -43.61 16.46 17.70
N PHE A 423 -43.01 17.57 18.14
CA PHE A 423 -42.08 18.39 17.35
C PHE A 423 -40.90 18.90 18.18
N LYS A 424 -39.67 18.87 17.63
CA LYS A 424 -38.45 19.25 18.37
C LYS A 424 -38.27 20.76 18.63
N ARG A 425 -39.14 21.65 18.10
CA ARG A 425 -39.11 23.11 18.32
C ARG A 425 -40.54 23.69 18.28
N SER A 426 -40.83 24.67 19.13
CA SER A 426 -42.19 25.27 19.27
C SER A 426 -42.67 25.97 18.01
N GLU A 427 -41.76 26.56 17.24
CA GLU A 427 -42.08 27.16 15.94
C GLU A 427 -42.56 26.09 14.93
N HIS A 428 -42.00 24.89 14.97
CA HIS A 428 -42.44 23.77 14.12
C HIS A 428 -43.79 23.19 14.58
N LEU A 429 -44.05 23.16 15.89
CA LEU A 429 -45.39 22.87 16.43
C LEU A 429 -46.42 23.88 15.94
N GLN A 430 -46.22 25.19 16.18
CA GLN A 430 -47.17 26.23 15.75
C GLN A 430 -47.40 26.22 14.24
N ARG A 431 -46.34 26.03 13.45
CA ARG A 431 -46.37 25.87 11.99
C ARG A 431 -47.23 24.68 11.56
N HIS A 432 -47.26 23.61 12.34
CA HIS A 432 -48.08 22.43 12.09
C HIS A 432 -49.51 22.57 12.64
N GLU A 433 -49.73 23.20 13.81
CA GLU A 433 -51.07 23.46 14.33
C GLU A 433 -51.89 24.34 13.37
N ARG A 434 -51.26 25.26 12.63
CA ARG A 434 -51.91 26.04 11.55
C ARG A 434 -52.45 25.21 10.38
N ILE A 435 -52.04 23.94 10.24
CA ILE A 435 -52.64 23.01 9.27
C ILE A 435 -54.01 22.54 9.77
N HIS A 436 -54.22 22.48 11.09
CA HIS A 436 -55.49 22.14 11.71
C HIS A 436 -56.41 23.37 11.92
N THR A 437 -55.86 24.54 12.29
CA THR A 437 -56.65 25.79 12.43
C THR A 437 -56.89 26.52 11.11
N GLN A 438 -56.16 26.15 10.04
CA GLN A 438 -56.17 26.82 8.72
C GLN A 438 -55.79 28.32 8.75
N GLU A 439 -55.18 28.81 9.84
CA GLU A 439 -54.77 30.20 9.99
C GLU A 439 -53.62 30.59 9.03
N LYS A 440 -53.79 31.73 8.34
CA LYS A 440 -52.85 32.24 7.32
C LYS A 440 -52.35 33.66 7.64
N PRO A 441 -51.52 33.85 8.69
CA PRO A 441 -51.15 35.18 9.19
C PRO A 441 -50.15 35.97 8.32
N PHE A 442 -49.60 35.38 7.25
CA PHE A 442 -48.63 36.05 6.37
C PHE A 442 -49.29 36.43 5.05
N VAL A 443 -49.74 37.68 4.91
CA VAL A 443 -50.46 38.17 3.73
C VAL A 443 -49.52 38.94 2.79
N CYS A 444 -49.59 38.64 1.49
CA CYS A 444 -48.89 39.36 0.43
C CYS A 444 -49.63 40.65 0.06
N ARG A 445 -48.94 41.63 -0.56
CA ARG A 445 -49.58 42.84 -1.09
C ARG A 445 -50.61 42.56 -2.20
N CYS A 446 -50.54 41.39 -2.85
CA CYS A 446 -51.57 40.91 -3.80
C CYS A 446 -52.84 40.32 -3.13
N GLY A 447 -52.95 40.40 -1.79
CA GLY A 447 -54.08 39.87 -1.01
C GLY A 447 -54.02 38.38 -0.68
N GLN A 448 -53.12 37.61 -1.30
CA GLN A 448 -52.95 36.18 -1.00
C GLN A 448 -52.35 35.95 0.39
N SER A 449 -52.92 35.02 1.15
CA SER A 449 -52.52 34.72 2.53
C SER A 449 -51.88 33.34 2.67
N PHE A 450 -50.87 33.24 3.54
CA PHE A 450 -50.05 32.05 3.74
C PHE A 450 -49.89 31.72 5.23
N SER A 451 -49.87 30.42 5.57
CA SER A 451 -49.67 29.92 6.94
C SER A 451 -48.23 30.03 7.45
N ARG A 452 -47.28 30.32 6.54
CA ARG A 452 -45.84 30.40 6.79
C ARG A 452 -45.16 31.55 6.04
N ARG A 453 -44.18 32.19 6.67
CA ARG A 453 -43.39 33.28 6.07
C ARG A 453 -42.51 32.82 4.90
N ASP A 454 -41.95 31.61 4.95
CA ASP A 454 -41.12 31.09 3.85
C ASP A 454 -41.92 30.79 2.58
N LEU A 455 -43.20 30.41 2.71
CA LEU A 455 -44.12 30.29 1.59
C LEU A 455 -44.45 31.67 0.97
N LEU A 456 -44.59 32.72 1.80
CA LEU A 456 -44.71 34.10 1.32
C LEU A 456 -43.41 34.57 0.62
N THR A 457 -42.23 34.27 1.16
CA THR A 457 -40.95 34.60 0.51
C THR A 457 -40.78 33.85 -0.82
N ARG A 458 -41.22 32.58 -0.91
CA ARG A 458 -41.23 31.84 -2.17
C ARG A 458 -42.24 32.41 -3.16
N HIS A 459 -43.43 32.79 -2.70
CA HIS A 459 -44.43 33.48 -3.51
C HIS A 459 -43.89 34.82 -4.06
N HIS A 460 -43.23 35.64 -3.24
CA HIS A 460 -42.55 36.87 -3.71
C HIS A 460 -41.44 36.60 -4.73
N ARG A 461 -40.67 35.51 -4.60
CA ARG A 461 -39.67 35.11 -5.62
C ARG A 461 -40.34 34.66 -6.92
N GLN A 462 -41.44 33.92 -6.83
CA GLN A 462 -42.18 33.43 -8.01
C GLN A 462 -43.01 34.53 -8.69
N SER A 463 -43.56 35.49 -7.95
CA SER A 463 -44.27 36.64 -8.53
C SER A 463 -43.32 37.60 -9.25
N ARG A 464 -42.10 37.82 -8.73
CA ARG A 464 -41.04 38.55 -9.46
C ARG A 464 -40.72 37.90 -10.81
N GLN A 465 -40.77 36.57 -10.91
CA GLN A 465 -40.61 35.83 -12.18
C GLN A 465 -41.87 35.85 -13.08
N GLN A 466 -42.95 36.51 -12.67
CA GLN A 466 -44.13 36.76 -13.51
C GLN A 466 -44.29 38.25 -13.86
N ASP A 467 -43.78 39.16 -13.03
CA ASP A 467 -43.82 40.62 -13.26
C ASP A 467 -42.69 41.12 -14.19
N GLU A 468 -41.57 40.40 -14.35
CA GLU A 468 -40.45 40.75 -15.26
C GLU A 468 -40.75 40.54 -16.77
N ASN A 469 -41.99 40.77 -17.20
CA ASN A 469 -42.39 40.70 -18.61
C ASN A 469 -43.14 41.96 -19.11
N GLN A 470 -42.93 43.13 -18.48
CA GLN A 470 -43.56 44.39 -18.94
C GLN A 470 -42.80 45.69 -18.56
N TYR A 471 -41.79 46.08 -19.37
CA TYR A 471 -41.02 47.35 -19.33
C TYR A 471 -40.15 47.56 -18.05
N GLY A 472 -39.12 48.42 -18.02
CA GLY A 472 -38.48 49.26 -19.05
C GLY A 472 -37.25 49.99 -18.46
N VAL A 473 -36.32 50.48 -19.30
CA VAL A 473 -35.05 51.12 -18.89
C VAL A 473 -35.25 52.60 -18.51
N ILE A 474 -34.53 53.12 -17.49
CA ILE A 474 -33.92 54.49 -17.45
C ILE A 474 -33.01 54.71 -16.22
N GLN A 475 -31.72 54.97 -16.51
CA GLN A 475 -30.77 55.99 -15.98
C GLN A 475 -30.54 56.29 -14.47
N CYS A 476 -29.32 56.76 -14.16
CA CYS A 476 -28.81 57.12 -12.82
C CYS A 476 -28.97 58.61 -12.47
N ALA A 477 -28.92 58.94 -11.16
CA ALA A 477 -28.62 60.28 -10.63
C ALA A 477 -28.03 60.22 -9.21
N GLU A 478 -27.24 61.22 -8.82
CA GLU A 478 -26.65 61.38 -7.47
C GLU A 478 -27.30 62.53 -6.67
N GLN A 479 -26.81 62.72 -5.42
CA GLN A 479 -26.86 63.92 -4.55
C GLN A 479 -27.99 64.03 -3.52
N GLY A 480 -27.66 64.62 -2.35
CA GLY A 480 -28.64 65.29 -1.47
C GLY A 480 -28.71 64.83 0.00
N SER A 481 -27.78 65.30 0.84
CA SER A 481 -28.01 65.52 2.29
C SER A 481 -28.70 66.91 2.48
N PRO A 482 -29.21 67.36 3.67
CA PRO A 482 -28.69 67.09 5.02
C PRO A 482 -29.71 66.99 6.18
N SER A 483 -29.13 66.96 7.39
CA SER A 483 -29.62 67.04 8.76
C SER A 483 -30.89 67.86 9.09
N GLU A 484 -31.57 67.45 10.15
CA GLU A 484 -32.02 68.37 11.21
C GLU A 484 -31.77 67.73 12.60
N MET A 485 -31.65 68.53 13.67
CA MET A 485 -31.13 68.10 14.97
C MET A 485 -31.83 68.81 16.14
N THR A 486 -32.15 68.08 17.23
CA THR A 486 -32.76 68.57 18.49
C THR A 486 -34.21 69.11 18.33
N LEU A 487 -35.14 68.93 19.28
CA LEU A 487 -35.06 69.36 20.67
C LEU A 487 -35.57 68.37 21.75
N SER A 488 -34.72 68.24 22.75
CA SER A 488 -34.83 68.00 24.20
C SER A 488 -36.18 68.10 24.95
N THR A 489 -36.08 67.67 26.23
CA THR A 489 -36.98 67.89 27.40
C THR A 489 -38.32 67.15 27.37
N ASN A 490 -38.50 66.05 28.13
CA ASN A 490 -38.53 65.91 29.61
C ASN A 490 -39.71 66.62 30.27
N ILE A 491 -40.56 65.85 30.97
CA ILE A 491 -40.66 65.84 32.45
C ILE A 491 -41.58 64.68 32.90
N ALA A 492 -41.31 64.09 34.07
CA ALA A 492 -42.12 63.04 34.72
C ALA A 492 -43.05 63.70 35.78
N PRO A 493 -43.39 63.19 37.00
CA PRO A 493 -43.01 61.99 37.78
C PRO A 493 -44.16 60.93 37.78
N SER A 494 -44.23 59.85 38.57
CA SER A 494 -43.58 59.43 39.83
C SER A 494 -43.62 57.89 39.99
N GLY A 495 -42.77 57.21 40.79
CA GLY A 495 -41.66 57.66 41.63
C GLY A 495 -41.06 56.52 42.50
N GLU A 496 -39.92 56.80 43.16
CA GLU A 496 -39.28 56.03 44.26
C GLU A 496 -38.72 54.59 44.00
N ALA A 497 -37.55 54.16 44.50
CA ALA A 497 -36.44 54.86 45.19
C ALA A 497 -35.06 54.12 45.05
N SER A 498 -34.00 54.83 45.46
CA SER A 498 -32.52 54.57 45.42
C SER A 498 -31.99 53.14 45.68
N ARG A 499 -30.84 52.63 45.15
CA ARG A 499 -29.44 53.14 44.91
C ARG A 499 -28.61 53.40 46.21
N PRO A 500 -27.24 53.38 46.18
CA PRO A 500 -26.29 52.50 45.43
C PRO A 500 -24.96 52.18 46.20
N HIS A 501 -24.03 51.35 45.64
CA HIS A 501 -22.57 51.64 45.42
C HIS A 501 -21.69 50.40 45.03
N THR A 502 -20.40 50.68 44.74
CA THR A 502 -19.28 49.92 44.10
C THR A 502 -18.21 49.40 45.10
N PRO A 503 -17.09 48.67 44.75
CA PRO A 503 -16.70 47.80 43.61
C PRO A 503 -16.03 46.43 44.04
N LEU A 504 -15.18 45.83 43.16
CA LEU A 504 -14.00 44.90 43.28
C LEU A 504 -13.28 44.70 44.65
N PRO A 505 -12.36 43.69 44.88
CA PRO A 505 -12.05 42.39 44.19
C PRO A 505 -11.61 41.19 45.13
N GLU A 506 -11.03 40.11 44.56
CA GLU A 506 -9.83 39.29 45.00
C GLU A 506 -9.73 38.46 46.32
N LEU A 507 -8.78 37.48 46.33
CA LEU A 507 -8.16 36.71 47.46
C LEU A 507 -9.06 35.71 48.27
N GLN A 508 -8.60 34.69 49.04
CA GLN A 508 -7.37 33.86 49.10
C GLN A 508 -7.61 32.56 49.94
N GLU A 509 -6.75 31.54 49.76
CA GLU A 509 -6.12 30.59 50.74
C GLU A 509 -6.85 29.75 51.83
N GLU A 510 -6.35 28.50 51.90
CA GLU A 510 -5.86 27.72 53.08
C GLU A 510 -6.76 26.86 54.03
N GLU A 511 -6.35 25.58 54.10
CA GLU A 511 -6.02 24.71 55.27
C GLU A 511 -6.97 24.48 56.48
N ALA A 512 -6.91 23.37 57.23
CA ALA A 512 -6.48 21.96 57.03
C ALA A 512 -6.69 21.16 58.36
N VAL A 513 -6.19 19.91 58.41
CA VAL A 513 -5.78 19.10 59.59
C VAL A 513 -6.87 18.36 60.42
N ASP A 514 -6.75 17.02 60.37
CA ASP A 514 -6.94 15.95 61.37
C ASP A 514 -7.89 16.07 62.58
N VAL A 515 -8.61 14.97 62.89
CA VAL A 515 -8.14 13.94 63.86
C VAL A 515 -9.04 12.68 63.77
N MET A 516 -8.48 11.53 64.16
CA MET A 516 -9.01 10.16 64.02
C MET A 516 -9.41 9.56 65.38
N ASP A 517 -10.58 8.88 65.49
CA ASP A 517 -10.68 7.58 66.19
C ASP A 517 -12.06 6.84 66.11
N SER A 518 -12.01 5.63 65.53
CA SER A 518 -12.41 4.31 66.07
C SER A 518 -13.63 4.03 66.98
N ILE A 519 -14.54 3.12 66.52
CA ILE A 519 -15.09 1.91 67.23
C ILE A 519 -16.14 2.15 68.37
N PRO A 520 -17.10 1.25 68.76
CA PRO A 520 -17.26 -0.22 68.57
C PRO A 520 -18.63 -0.79 68.05
N GLU A 521 -18.74 -2.12 68.11
CA GLU A 521 -19.78 -3.11 67.71
C GLU A 521 -21.13 -3.11 68.52
N GLN A 522 -22.21 -3.76 68.02
CA GLN A 522 -22.63 -5.16 68.36
C GLN A 522 -24.01 -5.59 67.76
N HIS A 523 -24.40 -6.88 67.91
CA HIS A 523 -25.52 -7.59 67.23
C HIS A 523 -26.82 -7.76 68.08
N ILE A 524 -27.97 -8.13 67.45
CA ILE A 524 -28.93 -9.19 67.91
C ILE A 524 -30.09 -9.50 66.90
N GLU A 525 -30.33 -10.80 66.72
CA GLU A 525 -31.50 -11.70 66.41
C GLU A 525 -33.00 -11.21 66.43
N LEU A 526 -34.08 -11.91 65.98
CA LEU A 526 -34.38 -13.30 65.50
C LEU A 526 -35.77 -13.43 64.75
N GLU A 527 -36.02 -14.59 64.08
CA GLU A 527 -37.32 -15.28 63.70
C GLU A 527 -38.38 -14.61 62.76
N ASP A 528 -39.33 -15.31 62.08
CA ASP A 528 -39.91 -16.68 62.19
C ASP A 528 -40.31 -17.35 60.81
N ARG A 529 -40.86 -18.59 60.82
CA ARG A 529 -41.18 -19.55 59.70
C ARG A 529 -42.72 -19.61 59.37
N PRO A 530 -43.37 -20.61 58.68
CA PRO A 530 -43.02 -21.98 58.16
C PRO A 530 -43.45 -22.28 56.68
N GLU A 531 -43.46 -23.46 56.03
CA GLU A 531 -42.71 -24.76 55.92
C GLU A 531 -43.37 -25.65 54.81
N VAL A 532 -42.80 -26.86 54.57
CA VAL A 532 -43.27 -28.09 53.84
C VAL A 532 -42.55 -28.33 52.50
N ASN A 533 -41.46 -29.13 52.44
CA ASN A 533 -41.33 -30.63 52.40
C ASN A 533 -41.83 -31.29 51.08
N SER A 534 -41.17 -32.33 50.52
CA SER A 534 -40.29 -33.36 51.11
C SER A 534 -39.20 -33.92 50.16
N GLU A 535 -37.98 -34.16 50.70
CA GLU A 535 -37.19 -35.44 50.73
C GLU A 535 -36.65 -36.11 49.43
N ARG A 536 -35.52 -36.87 49.37
CA ARG A 536 -34.36 -37.24 50.27
C ARG A 536 -33.18 -37.69 49.35
N HIS A 537 -31.91 -37.32 49.56
CA HIS A 537 -30.84 -37.92 50.42
C HIS A 537 -30.37 -39.35 50.06
N PRO A 538 -29.11 -39.77 50.35
CA PRO A 538 -28.17 -39.24 51.37
C PRO A 538 -26.69 -38.96 50.98
N THR A 539 -25.95 -38.45 51.97
CA THR A 539 -24.47 -38.21 52.12
C THR A 539 -23.81 -39.43 52.87
N PRO A 540 -22.62 -39.43 53.57
CA PRO A 540 -21.51 -38.47 53.85
C PRO A 540 -20.16 -38.93 53.20
N ALA A 541 -18.91 -38.66 53.62
CA ALA A 541 -18.22 -38.04 54.79
C ALA A 541 -16.87 -37.40 54.31
N GLU A 542 -16.23 -36.38 54.90
CA GLU A 542 -15.67 -36.09 56.26
C GLU A 542 -14.24 -36.59 56.56
N THR A 543 -13.39 -35.69 57.11
CA THR A 543 -12.16 -35.93 57.92
C THR A 543 -10.93 -36.64 57.29
N SER A 544 -9.68 -36.49 57.78
CA SER A 544 -9.00 -35.38 58.51
C SER A 544 -7.50 -35.70 58.71
N ALA A 545 -6.64 -34.67 58.72
CA ALA A 545 -5.24 -34.69 59.18
C ALA A 545 -4.25 -35.62 58.43
N GLY A 546 -2.97 -35.26 58.43
CA GLY A 546 -1.92 -35.97 57.69
C GLY A 546 -0.79 -36.49 58.58
N LEU A 547 0.12 -37.24 57.96
CA LEU A 547 1.47 -37.54 58.45
C LEU A 547 2.39 -37.80 57.24
N GLU A 548 3.69 -37.60 57.42
CA GLU A 548 4.69 -37.58 56.34
C GLU A 548 5.11 -39.00 55.90
N LEU A 549 5.44 -39.18 54.60
CA LEU A 549 6.66 -39.85 54.11
C LEU A 549 6.70 -39.92 52.57
N GLU A 550 7.74 -39.34 51.99
CA GLU A 550 8.24 -39.56 50.61
C GLU A 550 8.94 -40.94 50.47
N PRO A 551 9.27 -41.46 49.26
CA PRO A 551 8.95 -41.00 47.90
C PRO A 551 8.37 -42.10 46.96
N SER A 552 7.86 -41.74 45.76
CA SER A 552 8.26 -42.36 44.46
C SER A 552 7.47 -41.86 43.23
N ASP A 553 8.17 -41.92 42.10
CA ASP A 553 7.90 -41.45 40.73
C ASP A 553 6.56 -41.79 40.02
N LEU A 554 6.43 -41.17 38.83
CA LEU A 554 5.50 -41.40 37.71
C LEU A 554 4.12 -40.70 37.81
N SER A 555 3.63 -40.00 36.78
CA SER A 555 4.25 -39.71 35.46
C SER A 555 3.80 -38.35 34.90
N ALA A 556 4.69 -37.71 34.12
CA ALA A 556 4.33 -36.58 33.28
C ALA A 556 3.61 -37.06 32.02
N THR A 557 2.51 -36.41 31.63
CA THR A 557 1.99 -36.51 30.27
C THR A 557 2.94 -35.77 29.32
N PRO A 558 3.53 -36.42 28.31
CA PRO A 558 4.43 -35.74 27.37
C PRO A 558 3.62 -34.76 26.52
N SER A 559 3.96 -33.48 26.61
CA SER A 559 3.44 -32.52 25.64
C SER A 559 4.06 -32.82 24.27
N PHE A 560 3.20 -33.04 23.28
CA PHE A 560 3.51 -33.22 21.86
C PHE A 560 4.50 -32.16 21.32
N LEU A 561 4.54 -31.00 21.95
CA LEU A 561 5.27 -29.80 21.53
C LEU A 561 6.78 -29.82 21.79
N LEU A 562 7.33 -30.76 22.57
CA LEU A 562 8.78 -30.82 22.82
C LEU A 562 9.61 -31.28 21.60
N GLY A 563 9.00 -31.92 20.60
CA GLY A 563 9.70 -32.41 19.40
C GLY A 563 10.02 -31.32 18.35
N ALA A 564 9.36 -30.17 18.41
CA ALA A 564 9.43 -29.15 17.35
C ALA A 564 10.83 -28.51 17.18
N ALA A 565 11.73 -28.65 18.16
CA ALA A 565 13.09 -28.12 18.10
C ALA A 565 13.93 -28.77 16.97
N ASP A 566 13.80 -30.07 16.74
CA ASP A 566 14.51 -30.77 15.67
C ASP A 566 13.93 -30.40 14.28
N SER A 567 12.62 -30.13 14.21
CA SER A 567 11.96 -29.67 12.98
C SER A 567 12.39 -28.26 12.56
N LEU A 568 12.72 -27.39 13.52
CA LEU A 568 13.26 -26.05 13.22
C LEU A 568 14.61 -26.11 12.49
N GLN A 569 15.48 -27.08 12.80
CA GLN A 569 16.76 -27.23 12.09
C GLN A 569 16.57 -27.67 10.63
N ALA A 570 15.57 -28.51 10.33
CA ALA A 570 15.19 -28.82 8.96
C ALA A 570 14.66 -27.59 8.19
N PHE A 571 14.11 -26.60 8.90
CA PHE A 571 13.61 -25.33 8.36
C PHE A 571 14.73 -24.28 8.19
N GLU A 572 15.76 -24.30 9.03
CA GLU A 572 17.01 -23.54 8.85
C GLU A 572 17.81 -24.05 7.64
N PHE A 573 17.92 -25.37 7.48
CA PHE A 573 18.62 -25.99 6.34
C PHE A 573 18.01 -25.58 4.98
N LEU A 574 16.69 -25.38 4.90
CA LEU A 574 16.00 -24.88 3.72
C LEU A 574 16.20 -23.37 3.46
N TRP A 575 16.98 -22.66 4.28
CA TRP A 575 17.08 -21.18 4.24
C TRP A 575 18.50 -20.61 4.33
N ASN A 576 19.47 -21.35 4.88
CA ASN A 576 20.84 -20.84 5.05
C ASN A 576 21.58 -20.50 3.74
N ASP A 577 21.08 -20.98 2.59
CA ASP A 577 21.61 -20.72 1.25
C ASP A 577 20.86 -19.58 0.51
N PHE A 578 20.53 -18.47 1.19
CA PHE A 578 20.06 -17.24 0.54
C PHE A 578 21.23 -16.25 0.31
N PRO A 579 21.88 -16.26 -0.88
CA PRO A 579 22.89 -15.25 -1.22
C PRO A 579 22.24 -13.88 -1.46
N ILE A 580 22.92 -12.82 -1.02
CA ILE A 580 22.55 -11.42 -1.33
C ILE A 580 23.36 -10.98 -2.57
N ASP A 581 22.97 -11.48 -3.74
CA ASP A 581 23.35 -10.99 -5.09
C ASP A 581 22.66 -11.86 -6.17
N ASP A 582 22.83 -11.52 -7.46
CA ASP A 582 22.23 -12.18 -8.66
C ASP A 582 22.68 -13.65 -8.92
N GLN A 583 22.61 -14.52 -7.91
CA GLN A 583 22.72 -15.97 -8.06
C GLN A 583 21.33 -16.62 -8.17
N PRO A 584 21.16 -17.70 -8.95
CA PRO A 584 19.94 -18.50 -8.88
C PRO A 584 19.81 -19.09 -7.48
N LEU A 585 18.59 -19.07 -6.94
CA LEU A 585 18.29 -19.70 -5.64
C LEU A 585 18.62 -21.21 -5.67
N PRO A 586 18.94 -21.81 -4.51
CA PRO A 586 19.29 -23.21 -4.43
C PRO A 586 18.22 -24.12 -5.04
N THR A 587 18.67 -25.14 -5.76
CA THR A 587 17.83 -26.20 -6.33
C THR A 587 17.12 -27.06 -5.26
N THR A 588 17.28 -26.74 -3.97
CA THR A 588 16.60 -27.37 -2.84
C THR A 588 15.21 -26.78 -2.53
N PHE A 589 14.92 -25.52 -2.88
CA PHE A 589 13.70 -24.82 -2.41
C PHE A 589 12.38 -25.48 -2.85
N LEU A 590 12.37 -26.11 -4.04
CA LEU A 590 11.24 -26.90 -4.55
C LEU A 590 11.48 -28.42 -4.48
N ASN A 591 12.62 -28.88 -3.92
CA ASN A 591 13.09 -30.27 -4.04
C ASN A 591 12.28 -31.27 -3.19
N THR A 592 11.12 -31.60 -3.74
CA THR A 592 10.20 -32.64 -3.27
C THR A 592 10.67 -34.06 -3.62
N ASN A 593 11.95 -34.28 -3.97
CA ASN A 593 12.55 -35.61 -4.05
C ASN A 593 13.27 -36.01 -2.75
N LEU A 594 13.45 -35.08 -1.79
CA LEU A 594 13.78 -35.44 -0.41
C LEU A 594 12.70 -36.38 0.13
N SER A 595 13.06 -37.61 0.44
CA SER A 595 12.21 -38.44 1.30
C SER A 595 12.15 -37.79 2.67
N LEU A 596 10.97 -37.84 3.30
CA LEU A 596 10.86 -37.46 4.72
C LEU A 596 11.74 -38.35 5.62
N VAL A 597 12.20 -39.51 5.12
CA VAL A 597 13.23 -40.35 5.75
C VAL A 597 14.65 -39.76 5.61
N ASP A 598 15.03 -39.25 4.43
CA ASP A 598 16.39 -38.75 4.15
C ASP A 598 16.75 -37.57 5.07
N ILE A 599 15.77 -36.69 5.32
CA ILE A 599 15.88 -35.55 6.24
C ILE A 599 16.22 -36.03 7.66
N SER A 600 15.73 -37.21 8.08
CA SER A 600 16.05 -37.79 9.39
C SER A 600 17.38 -38.57 9.44
N GLU A 601 17.90 -39.11 8.33
CA GLU A 601 19.18 -39.85 8.36
C GLU A 601 20.40 -38.92 8.48
N GLN A 602 20.32 -37.68 7.98
CA GLN A 602 21.41 -36.70 8.14
C GLN A 602 21.65 -36.33 9.62
N HIS A 603 20.61 -36.31 10.44
CA HIS A 603 20.65 -35.91 11.86
C HIS A 603 21.23 -36.96 12.83
N VAL A 604 21.49 -38.19 12.39
CA VAL A 604 21.95 -39.28 13.30
C VAL A 604 23.48 -39.28 13.52
N ARG A 605 24.24 -38.44 12.80
CA ARG A 605 25.72 -38.37 12.95
C ARG A 605 26.17 -37.53 14.14
N LEU A 606 26.04 -38.10 15.35
CA LEU A 606 26.80 -37.67 16.52
C LEU A 606 28.32 -37.61 16.22
N PRO A 607 29.07 -36.61 16.74
CA PRO A 607 30.50 -36.52 16.54
C PRO A 607 31.22 -37.69 17.24
N SER A 608 32.00 -38.45 16.48
CA SER A 608 32.82 -39.54 17.02
C SER A 608 33.91 -39.00 17.97
N PRO A 609 34.29 -39.73 19.04
CA PRO A 609 35.39 -39.33 19.91
C PRO A 609 36.71 -39.17 19.13
N PRO A 610 37.57 -38.19 19.49
CA PRO A 610 38.83 -38.00 18.81
C PRO A 610 39.76 -39.22 19.00
N PRO A 611 40.44 -39.70 17.94
CA PRO A 611 41.40 -40.80 18.06
C PRO A 611 42.65 -40.34 18.85
N PRO A 612 43.34 -41.27 19.55
CA PRO A 612 44.50 -40.94 20.38
C PRO A 612 45.71 -40.47 19.54
N PRO A 613 46.59 -39.61 20.10
CA PRO A 613 47.73 -39.05 19.38
C PRO A 613 48.82 -40.11 19.09
N PRO A 614 49.45 -40.08 17.91
CA PRO A 614 50.60 -40.93 17.59
C PRO A 614 51.89 -40.49 18.31
N PRO A 615 52.88 -41.39 18.49
CA PRO A 615 54.14 -41.09 19.15
C PRO A 615 55.11 -40.25 18.27
N PRO A 616 56.13 -39.59 18.86
CA PRO A 616 56.89 -38.54 18.18
C PRO A 616 58.24 -38.98 17.58
N HIS A 617 58.80 -38.09 16.73
CA HIS A 617 60.24 -37.88 16.44
C HIS A 617 61.00 -38.88 15.51
N PRO A 618 62.09 -38.45 14.82
CA PRO A 618 62.51 -37.10 14.40
C PRO A 618 62.96 -37.05 12.89
N PRO A 619 64.08 -36.42 12.39
CA PRO A 619 63.96 -35.50 11.24
C PRO A 619 64.95 -35.69 10.04
N ALA A 620 64.65 -35.08 8.87
CA ALA A 620 65.66 -34.67 7.89
C ALA A 620 65.14 -33.66 6.84
N PHE A 621 66.03 -32.74 6.42
CA PHE A 621 66.00 -31.91 5.20
C PHE A 621 67.12 -32.43 4.24
N PRO A 622 67.32 -31.92 3.00
CA PRO A 622 66.37 -31.61 1.91
C PRO A 622 66.90 -32.01 0.48
N GLN A 623 66.21 -31.52 -0.57
CA GLN A 623 66.74 -31.13 -1.90
C GLN A 623 67.11 -32.16 -3.01
N ALA A 624 67.18 -31.60 -4.23
CA ALA A 624 67.88 -32.03 -5.45
C ALA A 624 67.20 -33.00 -6.44
N ASP A 625 66.51 -32.40 -7.43
CA ASP A 625 66.64 -32.59 -8.89
C ASP A 625 67.23 -33.90 -9.47
N ARG A 626 66.56 -34.44 -10.51
CA ARG A 626 67.06 -34.36 -11.91
C ARG A 626 66.17 -35.00 -13.00
N GLN A 627 66.17 -34.30 -14.14
CA GLN A 627 66.18 -34.82 -15.54
C GLN A 627 65.02 -35.67 -16.08
N LEU A 628 64.12 -34.96 -16.77
CA LEU A 628 63.55 -35.25 -18.10
C LEU A 628 64.30 -36.29 -18.97
N ASP A 629 63.54 -37.04 -19.79
CA ASP A 629 63.85 -37.15 -21.23
C ASP A 629 62.65 -37.57 -22.11
N ILE A 630 62.66 -37.11 -23.37
CA ILE A 630 62.05 -37.62 -24.65
C ILE A 630 60.71 -38.40 -24.57
N GLY A 631 59.66 -38.13 -25.37
CA GLY A 631 59.51 -37.37 -26.63
C GLY A 631 58.71 -38.21 -27.66
N SER A 632 58.15 -37.72 -28.77
CA SER A 632 57.90 -36.37 -29.31
C SER A 632 56.40 -36.34 -29.75
N SER A 633 55.80 -35.52 -30.62
CA SER A 633 56.11 -34.56 -31.71
C SER A 633 54.79 -33.73 -31.89
N ARG A 634 54.61 -32.57 -32.54
CA ARG A 634 55.33 -31.56 -33.37
C ARG A 634 54.33 -30.35 -33.47
N GLU A 635 54.59 -29.13 -33.91
CA GLU A 635 55.76 -28.29 -34.29
C GLU A 635 55.28 -26.82 -34.01
N ILE A 636 56.04 -25.91 -33.36
CA ILE A 636 57.05 -24.99 -33.95
C ILE A 636 56.42 -23.94 -34.92
N PRO A 637 56.77 -22.62 -34.85
CA PRO A 637 57.48 -21.89 -33.77
C PRO A 637 57.18 -20.35 -33.59
N THR A 638 57.93 -19.71 -32.68
CA THR A 638 58.59 -18.36 -32.68
C THR A 638 58.14 -17.18 -33.58
N ASP A 639 58.38 -15.89 -33.28
CA ASP A 639 58.80 -15.13 -32.06
C ASP A 639 58.66 -13.58 -32.38
N PRO A 640 59.52 -12.58 -32.02
CA PRO A 640 58.99 -11.32 -31.47
C PRO A 640 59.36 -10.06 -32.30
N ASN A 641 59.07 -8.84 -31.79
CA ASN A 641 60.15 -7.90 -31.38
C ASN A 641 59.75 -6.50 -30.84
N LEU A 642 60.70 -5.96 -30.06
CA LEU A 642 61.05 -4.53 -29.86
C LEU A 642 60.17 -3.55 -29.02
N ASN A 643 60.60 -3.42 -27.75
CA ASN A 643 61.35 -2.26 -27.23
C ASN A 643 60.71 -1.06 -26.47
N ILE A 644 61.34 -0.85 -25.30
CA ILE A 644 61.87 0.42 -24.72
C ILE A 644 60.95 1.22 -23.75
N PRO A 645 61.51 1.76 -22.63
CA PRO A 645 60.83 1.60 -21.34
C PRO A 645 60.94 2.79 -20.34
N ILE A 646 60.44 2.54 -19.11
CA ILE A 646 60.89 3.10 -17.81
C ILE A 646 60.68 4.61 -17.54
N ASN A 647 59.87 4.85 -16.49
CA ASN A 647 59.90 5.91 -15.46
C ASN A 647 60.72 7.20 -15.66
N ILE A 648 60.13 8.30 -15.20
CA ILE A 648 60.62 9.03 -14.01
C ILE A 648 59.43 9.63 -13.24
N ASN A 649 59.64 10.03 -11.98
CA ASN A 649 58.60 10.26 -10.96
C ASN A 649 58.66 11.71 -10.39
N LEU A 650 57.62 12.09 -9.65
CA LEU A 650 57.57 13.13 -8.58
C LEU A 650 57.48 14.65 -8.89
N SER A 651 56.72 15.32 -7.98
CA SER A 651 56.78 16.71 -7.47
C SER A 651 56.13 17.91 -8.20
N GLN A 652 54.97 18.33 -7.66
CA GLN A 652 54.65 19.65 -7.07
C GLN A 652 54.66 21.00 -7.86
N GLU A 653 53.47 21.65 -7.78
CA GLU A 653 53.22 23.04 -7.31
C GLU A 653 53.02 24.28 -8.23
N THR A 654 52.09 25.13 -7.76
CA THR A 654 51.88 26.59 -7.98
C THR A 654 51.18 27.18 -9.24
N SER A 655 49.92 27.60 -9.03
CA SER A 655 49.45 29.02 -9.09
C SER A 655 48.78 29.66 -10.34
N GLN A 656 47.66 30.36 -10.07
CA GLN A 656 47.02 31.50 -10.81
C GLN A 656 46.40 31.20 -12.21
N THR A 657 45.11 31.45 -12.52
CA THR A 657 44.28 32.68 -12.36
C THR A 657 42.75 32.40 -12.48
N ARG A 658 41.90 33.43 -12.26
CA ARG A 658 40.43 33.51 -12.52
C ARG A 658 40.14 34.50 -13.70
N PRO A 659 38.89 34.74 -14.19
CA PRO A 659 37.57 34.13 -13.91
C PRO A 659 36.79 33.67 -15.17
N VAL A 660 35.53 33.20 -14.99
CA VAL A 660 34.48 33.19 -16.04
C VAL A 660 33.23 33.89 -15.51
N VAL A 661 32.54 34.65 -16.37
CA VAL A 661 31.28 35.37 -16.07
C VAL A 661 30.40 35.33 -17.32
N SER A 662 29.12 35.00 -17.17
CA SER A 662 28.08 35.37 -18.13
C SER A 662 26.71 35.51 -17.43
N ARG A 663 25.88 36.44 -17.92
CA ARG A 663 24.48 36.62 -17.53
C ARG A 663 23.58 36.27 -18.71
N LEU A 664 22.31 35.96 -18.41
CA LEU A 664 21.17 35.83 -19.34
C LEU A 664 21.07 37.02 -20.32
N PRO A 665 20.51 36.85 -21.54
CA PRO A 665 19.05 37.04 -21.68
C PRO A 665 18.28 36.24 -22.76
N SER A 666 17.04 35.86 -22.41
CA SER A 666 15.78 36.06 -23.16
C SER A 666 15.60 35.69 -24.65
N LEU A 667 14.68 34.72 -24.88
CA LEU A 667 13.52 34.70 -25.81
C LEU A 667 13.58 35.38 -27.21
N GLU A 668 13.28 34.57 -28.26
CA GLU A 668 12.31 34.74 -29.39
C GLU A 668 11.84 36.16 -29.82
N PRO A 669 11.55 36.46 -31.14
CA PRO A 669 11.17 35.51 -32.20
C PRO A 669 11.64 35.80 -33.66
N SER A 670 11.10 35.00 -34.62
CA SER A 670 10.64 35.38 -36.00
C SER A 670 11.43 35.00 -37.28
N SER A 671 10.92 33.95 -37.94
CA SER A 671 10.61 33.82 -39.39
C SER A 671 11.65 34.05 -40.52
N SER A 672 12.16 32.92 -41.07
CA SER A 672 12.17 32.54 -42.51
C SER A 672 12.60 33.55 -43.60
N SER A 673 13.60 33.28 -44.45
CA SER A 673 13.52 32.38 -45.64
C SER A 673 14.84 32.51 -46.47
N ARG A 674 15.32 31.62 -47.34
CA ARG A 674 14.95 30.25 -47.81
C ARG A 674 16.09 29.66 -48.68
N LEU A 675 16.10 28.32 -48.86
CA LEU A 675 16.86 27.53 -49.87
C LEU A 675 18.41 27.48 -49.68
N ASN A 676 19.11 26.35 -49.84
CA ASN A 676 18.64 24.96 -50.03
C ASN A 676 19.64 23.90 -49.53
N ALA A 677 19.14 22.68 -49.37
CA ALA A 677 19.75 21.48 -48.77
C ALA A 677 21.23 21.14 -49.07
N LEU A 678 21.92 20.61 -48.05
CA LEU A 678 22.86 19.47 -48.08
C LEU A 678 23.18 19.00 -46.64
N GLU A 679 23.54 17.73 -46.45
CA GLU A 679 23.94 17.14 -45.15
C GLU A 679 25.41 17.47 -44.79
N PRO A 680 25.86 17.27 -43.53
CA PRO A 680 26.54 16.00 -43.23
C PRO A 680 26.43 15.42 -41.79
N THR A 681 26.90 14.19 -41.68
CA THR A 681 27.25 13.35 -40.50
C THR A 681 28.53 13.85 -39.75
N ALA A 682 28.97 13.35 -38.57
CA ALA A 682 28.39 12.61 -37.44
C ALA A 682 29.45 12.52 -36.29
N SER A 683 29.26 11.59 -35.32
CA SER A 683 30.14 11.23 -34.17
C SER A 683 30.17 12.23 -33.00
N TYR A 684 30.28 11.83 -31.72
CA TYR A 684 30.16 10.49 -31.10
C TYR A 684 28.82 10.44 -30.32
N GLN A 685 27.99 9.39 -30.35
CA GLN A 685 28.18 8.05 -30.92
C GLN A 685 29.38 7.29 -30.32
N GLN A 686 29.26 6.79 -29.08
CA GLN A 686 30.04 5.62 -28.67
C GLN A 686 29.41 4.37 -29.31
N TYR A 687 29.72 4.25 -30.61
CA TYR A 687 29.31 3.25 -31.59
C TYR A 687 28.44 2.08 -31.10
N LEU A 688 27.12 2.28 -31.19
CA LEU A 688 26.32 1.32 -31.93
C LEU A 688 26.17 1.77 -33.39
N ALA A 689 26.01 0.78 -34.26
CA ALA A 689 25.79 0.92 -35.70
C ALA A 689 24.41 1.55 -35.99
N PRO A 690 24.04 1.79 -37.26
CA PRO A 690 22.72 2.35 -37.58
C PRO A 690 21.59 1.44 -37.06
N GLY A 691 20.83 1.90 -36.06
CA GLY A 691 19.73 1.10 -35.51
C GLY A 691 19.13 1.53 -34.16
N GLN A 692 19.85 2.26 -33.30
CA GLN A 692 19.31 2.59 -31.97
C GLN A 692 18.19 3.65 -31.99
N ILE A 693 16.98 3.18 -31.68
CA ILE A 693 15.77 3.98 -31.45
C ILE A 693 15.77 4.48 -29.99
N SER A 694 15.26 5.71 -29.76
CA SER A 694 15.02 6.23 -28.41
C SER A 694 14.08 5.30 -27.63
N SER A 695 14.50 4.82 -26.45
CA SER A 695 13.70 3.96 -25.56
C SER A 695 12.24 4.44 -25.47
N SER A 696 11.34 3.61 -26.00
CA SER A 696 9.99 4.00 -26.40
C SER A 696 9.00 3.80 -25.25
N CYS A 697 9.01 4.71 -24.28
CA CYS A 697 8.04 4.77 -23.19
C CYS A 697 6.59 4.73 -23.73
N PRO A 698 5.85 3.61 -23.64
CA PRO A 698 4.65 3.39 -24.46
C PRO A 698 3.42 4.17 -23.96
N TRP A 699 3.49 4.72 -22.74
CA TRP A 699 2.49 5.64 -22.19
C TRP A 699 2.80 7.13 -22.46
N ARG A 700 3.91 7.48 -23.10
CA ARG A 700 4.28 8.87 -23.45
C ARG A 700 3.53 9.36 -24.68
N ILE A 701 2.29 9.80 -24.49
CA ILE A 701 1.43 10.32 -25.57
C ILE A 701 1.92 11.70 -26.05
N LEU A 702 2.07 11.91 -27.36
CA LEU A 702 2.29 13.23 -27.97
C LEU A 702 0.98 14.02 -28.12
N PRO A 703 0.99 15.37 -28.17
CA PRO A 703 -0.23 16.17 -28.32
C PRO A 703 -1.03 15.84 -29.59
N GLU A 704 -0.34 15.62 -30.70
CA GLU A 704 -0.91 15.40 -32.03
C GLU A 704 -1.55 14.00 -32.09
N VAL A 705 -0.83 13.00 -31.59
CA VAL A 705 -1.32 11.61 -31.44
C VAL A 705 -2.54 11.55 -30.52
N TYR A 706 -2.52 12.32 -29.42
CA TYR A 706 -3.68 12.45 -28.53
C TYR A 706 -4.89 13.08 -29.26
N GLN A 707 -4.69 14.18 -30.02
CA GLN A 707 -5.76 14.81 -30.77
C GLN A 707 -6.33 13.89 -31.86
N ALA A 708 -5.48 13.19 -32.62
CA ALA A 708 -5.91 12.22 -33.62
C ALA A 708 -6.69 11.05 -33.00
N LEU A 709 -6.25 10.55 -31.84
CA LEU A 709 -6.96 9.51 -31.09
C LEU A 709 -8.32 10.01 -30.56
N ALA A 710 -8.35 11.20 -29.97
CA ALA A 710 -9.58 11.84 -29.48
C ALA A 710 -10.58 12.08 -30.62
N GLN A 711 -10.12 12.53 -31.79
CA GLN A 711 -10.96 12.69 -32.99
C GLN A 711 -11.48 11.34 -33.51
N ARG A 712 -10.65 10.29 -33.53
CA ARG A 712 -11.07 8.92 -33.90
C ARG A 712 -12.16 8.40 -32.96
N VAL A 713 -12.05 8.64 -31.65
CA VAL A 713 -13.11 8.30 -30.68
C VAL A 713 -14.36 9.18 -30.85
N ALA A 714 -14.18 10.50 -31.05
CA ALA A 714 -15.27 11.45 -31.21
C ALA A 714 -16.14 11.14 -32.44
N SER A 715 -15.54 10.68 -33.55
CA SER A 715 -16.26 10.21 -34.74
C SER A 715 -17.10 8.94 -34.52
N LEU A 716 -16.81 8.20 -33.43
CA LEU A 716 -17.53 7.00 -33.01
C LEU A 716 -18.53 7.28 -31.86
N THR A 717 -18.68 8.54 -31.41
CA THR A 717 -19.61 8.91 -30.31
C THR A 717 -21.05 8.49 -30.60
N SER A 718 -21.51 8.55 -31.85
CA SER A 718 -22.85 8.11 -32.26
C SER A 718 -23.11 6.61 -32.06
N THR A 719 -22.11 5.86 -31.65
CA THR A 719 -22.15 4.41 -31.39
C THR A 719 -22.14 4.09 -29.90
N ILE A 720 -21.77 5.07 -29.05
CA ILE A 720 -21.66 4.93 -27.60
C ILE A 720 -23.02 5.27 -26.98
N PRO A 721 -23.66 4.36 -26.22
CA PRO A 721 -25.05 4.54 -25.79
C PRO A 721 -25.26 5.57 -24.65
N HIS A 722 -24.18 6.19 -24.15
CA HIS A 722 -24.18 7.13 -23.02
C HIS A 722 -23.18 8.27 -23.32
N PRO A 723 -23.36 9.49 -22.77
CA PRO A 723 -22.38 10.56 -22.91
C PRO A 723 -21.04 10.14 -22.28
N PHE A 724 -20.00 10.01 -23.11
CA PHE A 724 -18.66 9.59 -22.70
C PHE A 724 -17.67 10.74 -22.86
N ASN A 725 -16.94 11.05 -21.78
CA ASN A 725 -15.89 12.05 -21.79
C ASN A 725 -14.54 11.35 -21.96
N PHE A 726 -13.93 11.49 -23.14
CA PHE A 726 -12.61 10.92 -23.42
C PHE A 726 -11.57 11.46 -22.41
N PRO A 727 -10.74 10.60 -21.77
CA PRO A 727 -9.79 11.05 -20.75
C PRO A 727 -8.80 12.10 -21.28
N SER A 728 -8.35 13.02 -20.41
CA SER A 728 -7.29 13.97 -20.77
C SER A 728 -6.01 13.24 -21.18
N ARG A 729 -5.11 13.92 -21.91
CA ARG A 729 -3.80 13.36 -22.32
C ARG A 729 -3.00 12.81 -21.13
N HIS A 730 -3.01 13.52 -20.00
CA HIS A 730 -2.31 13.12 -18.78
C HIS A 730 -3.04 11.97 -18.07
N THR A 731 -4.37 12.02 -18.01
CA THR A 731 -5.20 10.94 -17.45
C THR A 731 -5.00 9.63 -18.22
N LEU A 732 -5.02 9.68 -19.55
CA LEU A 732 -4.81 8.53 -20.42
C LEU A 732 -3.38 7.98 -20.32
N SER A 733 -2.37 8.86 -20.26
CA SER A 733 -0.98 8.46 -20.02
C SER A 733 -0.82 7.71 -18.70
N ARG A 734 -1.36 8.26 -17.60
CA ARG A 734 -1.33 7.65 -16.26
C ARG A 734 -2.05 6.29 -16.19
N TYR A 735 -3.14 6.11 -16.95
CA TYR A 735 -3.81 4.81 -17.09
C TYR A 735 -2.97 3.82 -17.90
N LEU A 736 -2.44 4.21 -19.06
CA LEU A 736 -1.58 3.35 -19.87
C LEU A 736 -0.34 2.90 -19.08
N GLU A 737 0.28 3.79 -18.30
CA GLU A 737 1.35 3.41 -17.38
C GLU A 737 0.89 2.39 -16.33
N GLY A 738 -0.33 2.54 -15.78
CA GLY A 738 -0.92 1.56 -14.86
C GLY A 738 -1.06 0.17 -15.48
N TYR A 739 -1.45 0.08 -16.76
CA TYR A 739 -1.47 -1.19 -17.50
C TYR A 739 -0.05 -1.74 -17.72
N PHE A 740 0.86 -0.93 -18.25
CA PHE A 740 2.19 -1.41 -18.64
C PHE A 740 3.08 -1.77 -17.43
N ARG A 741 2.99 -1.05 -16.31
CA ARG A 741 3.71 -1.39 -15.07
C ARG A 741 3.02 -2.46 -14.23
N GLY A 742 1.69 -2.53 -14.24
CA GLY A 742 0.92 -3.37 -13.31
C GLY A 742 0.35 -4.67 -13.88
N PHE A 743 0.09 -4.75 -15.19
CA PHE A 743 -0.66 -5.87 -15.78
C PHE A 743 -0.01 -6.50 -17.01
N HIS A 744 0.70 -5.71 -17.83
CA HIS A 744 1.29 -6.21 -19.08
C HIS A 744 2.25 -7.39 -18.87
N ALA A 745 3.07 -7.37 -17.81
CA ALA A 745 3.99 -8.45 -17.48
C ALA A 745 3.29 -9.79 -17.14
N HIS A 746 1.97 -9.77 -16.84
CA HIS A 746 1.15 -10.96 -16.66
C HIS A 746 0.50 -11.46 -17.97
N MET A 747 0.55 -10.67 -19.05
CA MET A 747 0.07 -11.01 -20.40
C MET A 747 1.01 -10.41 -21.47
N PRO A 748 2.18 -11.04 -21.72
CA PRO A 748 3.23 -10.51 -22.59
C PRO A 748 2.91 -10.67 -24.10
N MET A 749 1.79 -10.10 -24.55
CA MET A 749 1.27 -10.22 -25.93
C MET A 749 1.45 -8.94 -26.78
N LEU A 750 2.29 -8.01 -26.34
CA LEU A 750 2.59 -6.73 -27.02
C LEU A 750 4.10 -6.51 -26.98
N HIS A 751 4.71 -6.18 -28.13
CA HIS A 751 6.15 -5.90 -28.20
C HIS A 751 6.40 -4.42 -27.87
N VAL A 752 6.88 -4.12 -26.65
CA VAL A 752 6.94 -2.74 -26.14
C VAL A 752 7.80 -1.82 -27.01
N ALA A 753 8.96 -2.29 -27.48
CA ALA A 753 9.91 -1.44 -28.20
C ALA A 753 9.34 -0.83 -29.50
N THR A 754 8.53 -1.61 -30.24
CA THR A 754 7.93 -1.20 -31.52
C THR A 754 6.48 -0.71 -31.40
N LEU A 755 5.94 -0.64 -30.18
CA LEU A 755 4.56 -0.25 -29.92
C LEU A 755 4.35 1.26 -30.07
N THR A 756 3.33 1.66 -30.82
CA THR A 756 2.87 3.05 -30.90
C THR A 756 1.36 3.14 -30.72
N LEU A 757 0.87 4.25 -30.14
CA LEU A 757 -0.56 4.45 -29.91
C LEU A 757 -1.39 4.52 -31.21
N GLU A 758 -0.74 4.84 -32.32
CA GLU A 758 -1.36 4.80 -33.65
C GLU A 758 -1.62 3.36 -34.13
N THR A 759 -0.68 2.44 -33.87
CA THR A 759 -0.79 1.01 -34.24
C THR A 759 -1.61 0.17 -33.26
N LEU A 760 -1.86 0.66 -32.03
CA LEU A 760 -2.88 0.08 -31.13
C LEU A 760 -4.31 0.43 -31.55
N GLY A 761 -4.55 1.69 -31.93
CA GLY A 761 -5.90 2.19 -32.21
C GLY A 761 -6.78 2.37 -30.95
N PRO A 762 -7.95 3.04 -31.08
CA PRO A 762 -8.78 3.41 -29.94
C PRO A 762 -9.37 2.19 -29.21
N GLU A 763 -9.69 1.12 -29.93
CA GLU A 763 -10.28 -0.09 -29.36
C GLU A 763 -9.38 -0.72 -28.28
N LEU A 764 -8.13 -1.04 -28.66
CA LEU A 764 -7.15 -1.60 -27.74
C LEU A 764 -6.67 -0.55 -26.72
N THR A 765 -6.42 0.70 -27.14
CA THR A 765 -5.95 1.75 -26.21
C THR A 765 -6.94 2.00 -25.07
N LEU A 766 -8.25 1.99 -25.33
CA LEU A 766 -9.27 2.10 -24.30
C LEU A 766 -9.38 0.83 -23.43
N ALA A 767 -9.13 -0.36 -23.98
CA ALA A 767 -9.06 -1.60 -23.20
C ALA A 767 -7.85 -1.62 -22.25
N LEU A 768 -6.67 -1.19 -22.72
CA LEU A 768 -5.48 -1.02 -21.89
C LEU A 768 -5.76 -0.01 -20.77
N ALA A 769 -6.34 1.15 -21.12
CA ALA A 769 -6.67 2.19 -20.16
C ALA A 769 -7.76 1.78 -19.15
N ALA A 770 -8.69 0.88 -19.52
CA ALA A 770 -9.72 0.38 -18.61
C ALA A 770 -9.13 -0.43 -17.44
N VAL A 771 -8.20 -1.35 -17.73
CA VAL A 771 -7.45 -2.06 -16.67
C VAL A 771 -6.46 -1.11 -15.99
N GLY A 772 -5.82 -0.24 -16.76
CA GLY A 772 -4.91 0.79 -16.25
C GLY A 772 -5.54 1.69 -15.19
N ALA A 773 -6.81 2.04 -15.32
CA ALA A 773 -7.58 2.78 -14.32
C ALA A 773 -7.83 1.97 -13.04
N LEU A 774 -8.05 0.65 -13.13
CA LEU A 774 -8.12 -0.22 -11.94
C LEU A 774 -6.79 -0.24 -11.17
N TYR A 775 -5.66 -0.31 -11.89
CA TYR A 775 -4.31 -0.19 -11.32
C TYR A 775 -3.97 1.23 -10.81
N ARG A 776 -4.89 2.20 -10.94
CA ARG A 776 -4.88 3.50 -10.27
C ARG A 776 -6.03 3.66 -9.27
N PHE A 777 -6.71 2.57 -8.91
CA PHE A 777 -7.88 2.51 -8.02
C PHE A 777 -9.11 3.32 -8.47
N GLU A 778 -9.13 3.80 -9.71
CA GLU A 778 -10.26 4.56 -10.28
C GLU A 778 -11.30 3.61 -10.90
N HIS A 779 -11.86 2.72 -10.08
CA HIS A 779 -12.77 1.65 -10.50
C HIS A 779 -13.90 2.14 -11.42
N ALA A 780 -14.58 3.24 -11.06
CA ALA A 780 -15.66 3.81 -11.88
C ALA A 780 -15.21 4.21 -13.30
N LYS A 781 -13.98 4.73 -13.45
CA LYS A 781 -13.40 5.08 -14.75
C LYS A 781 -12.94 3.84 -15.51
N GLY A 782 -12.41 2.83 -14.82
CA GLY A 782 -12.16 1.51 -15.41
C GLY A 782 -13.42 0.91 -16.03
N ILE A 783 -14.55 0.92 -15.32
CA ILE A 783 -15.83 0.39 -15.82
C ILE A 783 -16.41 1.25 -16.96
N GLU A 784 -16.27 2.58 -16.91
CA GLU A 784 -16.65 3.47 -18.03
C GLU A 784 -15.86 3.15 -19.31
N LEU A 785 -14.53 3.07 -19.21
CA LEU A 785 -13.64 2.76 -20.33
C LEU A 785 -13.87 1.34 -20.87
N TYR A 786 -14.09 0.36 -19.99
CA TYR A 786 -14.46 -1.02 -20.36
C TYR A 786 -15.71 -1.05 -21.26
N ARG A 787 -16.77 -0.33 -20.86
CA ARG A 787 -18.04 -0.30 -21.62
C ARG A 787 -17.84 0.29 -23.01
N VAL A 788 -17.07 1.37 -23.13
CA VAL A 788 -16.77 1.99 -24.43
C VAL A 788 -15.90 1.07 -25.29
N ALA A 789 -14.80 0.55 -24.76
CA ALA A 789 -13.89 -0.35 -25.47
C ALA A 789 -14.65 -1.57 -26.04
N LYS A 790 -15.48 -2.22 -25.24
CA LYS A 790 -16.33 -3.35 -25.65
C LYS A 790 -17.28 -2.99 -26.80
N VAL A 791 -17.96 -1.84 -26.71
CA VAL A 791 -18.88 -1.36 -27.76
C VAL A 791 -18.15 -1.11 -29.07
N LEU A 792 -16.98 -0.46 -29.03
CA LEU A 792 -16.19 -0.19 -30.23
C LEU A 792 -15.62 -1.46 -30.85
N ILE A 793 -15.12 -2.40 -30.04
CA ILE A 793 -14.61 -3.70 -30.49
C ILE A 793 -15.72 -4.51 -31.17
N ASN A 794 -16.86 -4.72 -30.48
CA ASN A 794 -17.97 -5.51 -31.01
C ASN A 794 -18.46 -4.95 -32.34
N ARG A 795 -18.72 -3.63 -32.40
CA ARG A 795 -19.12 -2.95 -33.64
C ARG A 795 -18.13 -3.18 -34.79
N ARG A 796 -16.83 -3.23 -34.50
CA ARG A 796 -15.80 -3.41 -35.53
C ARG A 796 -15.69 -4.85 -36.02
N LEU A 797 -15.96 -5.82 -35.14
CA LEU A 797 -16.14 -7.23 -35.52
C LEU A 797 -17.41 -7.40 -36.36
N ASP A 798 -18.53 -6.81 -35.94
CA ASP A 798 -19.80 -6.80 -36.69
C ASP A 798 -19.59 -6.27 -38.11
N GLN A 799 -18.90 -5.14 -38.28
CA GLN A 799 -18.57 -4.55 -39.58
C GLN A 799 -17.72 -5.48 -40.49
N PHE A 800 -16.84 -6.31 -39.93
CA PHE A 800 -16.08 -7.28 -40.72
C PHE A 800 -16.95 -8.47 -41.16
N TYR A 801 -17.91 -8.90 -40.33
CA TYR A 801 -18.85 -9.96 -40.70
C TYR A 801 -20.00 -9.46 -41.61
N GLU A 802 -20.45 -8.20 -41.50
CA GLU A 802 -21.47 -7.56 -42.36
C GLU A 802 -21.14 -7.70 -43.86
N GLY A 803 -19.87 -7.54 -44.24
CA GLY A 803 -19.40 -7.70 -45.62
C GLY A 803 -19.46 -9.15 -46.14
N THR A 804 -19.46 -10.15 -45.26
CA THR A 804 -19.67 -11.56 -45.61
C THR A 804 -21.15 -11.92 -45.61
N VAL A 805 -21.91 -11.48 -44.61
CA VAL A 805 -23.38 -11.64 -44.58
C VAL A 805 -24.03 -11.00 -45.80
N SER A 806 -23.57 -9.82 -46.23
CA SER A 806 -24.08 -9.13 -47.42
C SER A 806 -23.76 -9.86 -48.73
N ARG A 807 -22.60 -10.53 -48.83
CA ARG A 807 -22.26 -11.39 -49.99
C ARG A 807 -23.14 -12.65 -50.04
N LEU A 808 -23.38 -13.28 -48.89
CA LEU A 808 -24.19 -14.50 -48.77
C LEU A 808 -25.69 -14.21 -49.01
N THR A 809 -26.23 -13.12 -48.43
CA THR A 809 -27.63 -12.72 -48.61
C THR A 809 -27.90 -12.12 -49.99
N GLY A 810 -26.95 -11.39 -50.57
CA GLY A 810 -27.00 -10.91 -51.96
C GLY A 810 -27.00 -12.04 -53.00
N SER A 811 -26.63 -13.27 -52.61
CA SER A 811 -26.69 -14.47 -53.44
C SER A 811 -28.02 -15.24 -53.31
N SER A 812 -28.99 -14.75 -52.52
CA SER A 812 -30.28 -15.40 -52.36
C SER A 812 -31.10 -15.32 -53.67
N PRO A 813 -31.67 -16.41 -54.20
CA PRO A 813 -32.27 -16.46 -55.55
C PRO A 813 -33.64 -15.77 -55.63
N GLY A 814 -33.63 -14.43 -55.58
CA GLY A 814 -34.81 -13.55 -55.58
C GLY A 814 -35.17 -12.92 -56.93
N PHE A 815 -34.33 -13.02 -57.96
CA PHE A 815 -34.65 -12.69 -59.36
C PHE A 815 -33.81 -13.57 -60.29
N ALA A 816 -34.44 -14.20 -61.29
CA ALA A 816 -33.84 -15.36 -61.98
C ALA A 816 -33.07 -15.02 -63.27
N GLY A 817 -31.97 -15.75 -63.51
CA GLY A 817 -31.22 -15.72 -64.77
C GLY A 817 -30.01 -16.66 -64.76
N PHE A 818 -30.14 -17.88 -65.31
CA PHE A 818 -29.03 -18.83 -65.48
C PHE A 818 -28.00 -18.28 -66.48
N SER A 819 -26.73 -18.02 -66.07
CA SER A 819 -25.53 -18.07 -66.93
C SER A 819 -24.19 -17.83 -66.19
N SER A 820 -23.82 -18.68 -65.24
CA SER A 820 -22.40 -19.00 -64.95
C SER A 820 -22.27 -20.14 -63.93
N ILE A 821 -21.30 -21.03 -64.13
CA ILE A 821 -20.79 -21.90 -63.07
C ILE A 821 -19.91 -21.03 -62.15
N PRO A 822 -20.09 -21.04 -60.82
CA PRO A 822 -19.10 -20.43 -59.92
C PRO A 822 -17.79 -21.20 -60.04
N ASN A 823 -16.68 -20.53 -60.38
CA ASN A 823 -15.37 -21.15 -60.36
C ASN A 823 -15.08 -21.73 -58.97
N GLU A 824 -14.48 -22.93 -58.93
CA GLU A 824 -14.18 -23.68 -57.70
C GLU A 824 -13.14 -22.98 -56.79
N SER A 825 -12.59 -21.83 -57.22
CA SER A 825 -11.64 -20.99 -56.48
C SER A 825 -12.27 -19.95 -55.55
N GLN A 826 -13.55 -20.10 -55.16
CA GLN A 826 -14.20 -19.21 -54.18
C GLN A 826 -14.11 -19.69 -52.72
N HIS A 827 -13.64 -20.92 -52.46
CA HIS A 827 -13.51 -21.44 -51.10
C HIS A 827 -12.29 -20.90 -50.33
N ASP A 828 -11.22 -20.50 -51.02
CA ASP A 828 -9.96 -20.02 -50.40
C ASP A 828 -9.94 -18.49 -50.13
N GLN A 829 -11.10 -17.86 -49.94
CA GLN A 829 -11.16 -16.49 -49.42
C GLN A 829 -10.83 -16.52 -47.91
N PRO A 830 -9.71 -15.91 -47.45
CA PRO A 830 -9.39 -15.87 -46.03
C PRO A 830 -10.48 -15.14 -45.25
N SER A 831 -10.58 -15.41 -43.95
CA SER A 831 -11.63 -14.80 -43.11
C SER A 831 -11.59 -13.26 -43.20
N PRO A 832 -12.72 -12.57 -43.01
CA PRO A 832 -12.75 -11.12 -43.03
C PRO A 832 -11.77 -10.49 -42.04
N ILE A 833 -11.48 -11.17 -40.93
CA ILE A 833 -10.61 -10.69 -39.86
C ILE A 833 -9.15 -11.04 -40.14
N LEU A 834 -8.85 -12.23 -40.69
CA LEU A 834 -7.55 -12.55 -41.26
C LEU A 834 -7.12 -11.52 -42.32
N SER A 835 -8.05 -11.08 -43.17
CA SER A 835 -7.80 -10.05 -44.19
C SER A 835 -7.35 -8.68 -43.62
N GLN A 836 -7.57 -8.44 -42.32
CA GLN A 836 -7.15 -7.23 -41.62
C GLN A 836 -5.79 -7.36 -40.91
N GLY A 837 -5.21 -8.57 -40.87
CA GLY A 837 -3.92 -8.87 -40.25
C GLY A 837 -3.80 -8.28 -38.85
N GLN A 838 -2.77 -7.44 -38.67
CA GLN A 838 -2.46 -6.76 -37.41
C GLN A 838 -3.64 -6.00 -36.80
N ARG A 839 -4.57 -5.43 -37.60
CA ARG A 839 -5.76 -4.73 -37.07
C ARG A 839 -6.77 -5.68 -36.44
N GLY A 840 -6.93 -6.89 -37.00
CA GLY A 840 -7.74 -7.94 -36.38
C GLY A 840 -7.08 -8.45 -35.09
N LEU A 841 -5.75 -8.59 -35.10
CA LEU A 841 -4.98 -8.98 -33.91
C LEU A 841 -5.13 -7.97 -32.75
N ARG A 842 -5.14 -6.66 -33.04
CA ARG A 842 -5.44 -5.62 -32.02
C ARG A 842 -6.85 -5.75 -31.42
N LEU A 843 -7.86 -6.20 -32.17
CA LEU A 843 -9.20 -6.47 -31.62
C LEU A 843 -9.22 -7.71 -30.72
N LEU A 844 -8.50 -8.78 -31.10
CA LEU A 844 -8.34 -9.97 -30.27
C LEU A 844 -7.62 -9.62 -28.95
N GLN A 845 -6.49 -8.90 -29.02
CA GLN A 845 -5.79 -8.38 -27.83
C GLN A 845 -6.72 -7.50 -26.97
N GLY A 846 -7.56 -6.67 -27.59
CA GLY A 846 -8.58 -5.88 -26.89
C GLY A 846 -9.57 -6.75 -26.12
N LEU A 847 -10.16 -7.75 -26.78
CA LEU A 847 -11.05 -8.70 -26.11
C LEU A 847 -10.35 -9.48 -25.00
N LEU A 848 -9.09 -9.88 -25.17
CA LEU A 848 -8.32 -10.58 -24.14
C LEU A 848 -8.14 -9.73 -22.88
N VAL A 849 -7.79 -8.44 -23.03
CA VAL A 849 -7.67 -7.51 -21.90
C VAL A 849 -9.02 -7.31 -21.20
N LEU A 850 -10.11 -7.09 -21.95
CA LEU A 850 -11.45 -6.93 -21.37
C LEU A 850 -11.98 -8.23 -20.73
N MET A 851 -11.66 -9.40 -21.30
CA MET A 851 -12.03 -10.71 -20.77
C MET A 851 -11.27 -11.03 -19.48
N ALA A 852 -9.98 -10.73 -19.40
CA ALA A 852 -9.20 -10.86 -18.17
C ALA A 852 -9.74 -9.91 -17.09
N MET A 853 -9.95 -8.63 -17.43
CA MET A 853 -10.52 -7.62 -16.53
C MET A 853 -11.85 -8.07 -15.92
N THR A 854 -12.74 -8.65 -16.73
CA THR A 854 -14.09 -9.07 -16.29
C THR A 854 -14.15 -10.47 -15.70
N SER A 855 -13.15 -11.33 -15.94
CA SER A 855 -13.02 -12.60 -15.22
C SER A 855 -12.71 -12.38 -13.74
N TRP A 856 -11.90 -11.35 -13.42
CA TRP A 856 -11.36 -11.12 -12.07
C TRP A 856 -12.00 -9.91 -11.36
N GLY A 857 -12.47 -8.91 -12.11
CA GLY A 857 -13.26 -7.78 -11.63
C GLY A 857 -14.69 -8.13 -11.21
N GLU A 858 -15.58 -7.13 -11.14
CA GLU A 858 -16.90 -7.20 -10.50
C GLU A 858 -17.80 -8.38 -10.90
N LYS A 859 -18.55 -8.92 -9.92
CA LYS A 859 -19.61 -9.94 -10.09
C LYS A 859 -20.53 -9.70 -11.29
N ALA A 860 -20.92 -8.45 -11.55
CA ALA A 860 -21.83 -8.08 -12.64
C ALA A 860 -21.27 -8.40 -14.04
N LEU A 861 -19.94 -8.42 -14.19
CA LEU A 861 -19.23 -8.51 -15.46
C LEU A 861 -18.72 -9.92 -15.78
N VAL A 862 -18.72 -10.85 -14.82
CA VAL A 862 -18.25 -12.24 -15.04
C VAL A 862 -19.05 -12.97 -16.14
N ARG A 863 -20.33 -12.59 -16.35
CA ARG A 863 -21.13 -13.07 -17.48
C ARG A 863 -20.62 -12.57 -18.84
N ASP A 864 -20.14 -11.34 -18.89
CA ASP A 864 -19.54 -10.77 -20.09
C ASP A 864 -18.19 -11.44 -20.41
N ALA A 865 -17.41 -11.82 -19.39
CA ALA A 865 -16.18 -12.59 -19.58
C ALA A 865 -16.44 -13.92 -20.30
N LEU A 866 -17.46 -14.68 -19.88
CA LEU A 866 -17.86 -15.93 -20.55
C LEU A 866 -18.46 -15.70 -21.94
N SER A 867 -19.17 -14.59 -22.16
CA SER A 867 -19.67 -14.22 -23.50
C SER A 867 -18.53 -13.86 -24.46
N MET A 868 -17.52 -13.12 -23.98
CA MET A 868 -16.32 -12.77 -24.76
C MET A 868 -15.45 -14.00 -25.00
N ALA A 869 -15.41 -14.97 -24.08
CA ALA A 869 -14.65 -16.21 -24.26
C ALA A 869 -15.03 -16.96 -25.54
N SER A 870 -16.32 -17.02 -25.89
CA SER A 870 -16.75 -17.62 -27.16
C SER A 870 -16.29 -16.83 -28.39
N GLN A 871 -16.24 -15.50 -28.33
CA GLN A 871 -15.77 -14.66 -29.44
C GLN A 871 -14.25 -14.80 -29.61
N VAL A 872 -13.50 -14.69 -28.51
CA VAL A 872 -12.06 -14.94 -28.46
C VAL A 872 -11.73 -16.33 -29.02
N ALA A 873 -12.51 -17.36 -28.69
CA ALA A 873 -12.29 -18.72 -29.17
C ALA A 873 -12.54 -18.92 -30.67
N THR A 874 -13.45 -18.15 -31.28
CA THR A 874 -13.61 -18.08 -32.74
C THR A 874 -12.40 -17.37 -33.36
N LEU A 875 -12.03 -16.19 -32.86
CA LEU A 875 -10.90 -15.41 -33.37
C LEU A 875 -9.57 -16.15 -33.25
N VAL A 876 -9.32 -16.86 -32.15
CA VAL A 876 -8.11 -17.66 -31.91
C VAL A 876 -8.00 -18.84 -32.90
N ARG A 877 -9.12 -19.40 -33.35
CA ARG A 877 -9.16 -20.39 -34.44
C ARG A 877 -9.00 -19.74 -35.81
N GLU A 878 -9.65 -18.59 -36.07
CA GLU A 878 -9.45 -17.83 -37.31
C GLU A 878 -7.99 -17.38 -37.47
N PHE A 879 -7.31 -16.99 -36.39
CA PHE A 879 -5.88 -16.69 -36.36
C PHE A 879 -4.98 -17.95 -36.29
N GLY A 880 -5.51 -19.15 -36.47
CA GLY A 880 -4.70 -20.32 -36.76
C GLY A 880 -3.94 -20.93 -35.58
N ILE A 881 -4.51 -20.97 -34.36
CA ILE A 881 -3.88 -21.68 -33.22
C ILE A 881 -3.60 -23.17 -33.50
N GLY A 882 -4.34 -23.78 -34.43
CA GLY A 882 -4.16 -25.17 -34.88
C GLY A 882 -3.29 -25.34 -36.12
N GLU A 883 -2.71 -24.26 -36.67
CA GLU A 883 -1.74 -24.33 -37.75
C GLU A 883 -0.40 -24.85 -37.20
N HIS A 884 0.21 -25.83 -37.87
CA HIS A 884 1.57 -26.25 -37.52
C HIS A 884 2.59 -25.25 -38.08
N GLU A 885 3.45 -24.76 -37.20
CA GLU A 885 4.49 -23.80 -37.56
C GLU A 885 5.74 -24.51 -38.08
N ASP A 886 5.66 -25.00 -39.33
CA ASP A 886 6.77 -25.64 -40.09
C ASP A 886 7.94 -24.67 -40.40
N THR A 887 7.87 -23.42 -39.96
CA THR A 887 8.65 -22.31 -40.51
C THR A 887 10.07 -22.23 -39.94
N VAL A 888 11.05 -22.12 -40.83
CA VAL A 888 12.43 -21.72 -40.48
C VAL A 888 12.44 -20.25 -40.02
N MET A 889 12.28 -20.03 -38.72
CA MET A 889 12.28 -18.68 -38.11
C MET A 889 13.56 -17.86 -38.42
N ARG A 890 14.66 -18.53 -38.75
CA ARG A 890 16.00 -17.94 -38.94
C ARG A 890 16.15 -17.03 -40.16
N ASP A 891 15.29 -17.18 -41.16
CA ASP A 891 15.39 -16.42 -42.42
C ASP A 891 14.44 -15.19 -42.44
N MET A 892 13.78 -14.88 -41.33
CA MET A 892 12.82 -13.78 -41.20
C MET A 892 13.50 -12.44 -40.88
N SER A 893 12.89 -11.31 -41.25
CA SER A 893 13.27 -10.01 -40.70
C SER A 893 12.73 -9.81 -39.27
N TRP A 894 13.32 -8.87 -38.52
CA TRP A 894 12.89 -8.54 -37.15
C TRP A 894 11.41 -8.14 -37.08
N GLU A 895 10.92 -7.37 -38.07
CA GLU A 895 9.53 -6.92 -38.10
C GLU A 895 8.57 -8.09 -38.34
N GLU A 896 8.91 -8.99 -39.27
CA GLU A 896 8.13 -10.21 -39.53
C GLU A 896 8.16 -11.17 -38.33
N TRP A 897 9.32 -11.31 -37.67
CA TRP A 897 9.48 -12.12 -36.46
C TRP A 897 8.66 -11.55 -35.29
N ILE A 898 8.69 -10.23 -35.07
CA ILE A 898 7.83 -9.57 -34.07
C ILE A 898 6.36 -9.83 -34.39
N HIS A 899 5.92 -9.71 -35.65
CA HIS A 899 4.52 -9.96 -36.01
C HIS A 899 4.12 -11.44 -35.79
N ALA A 900 5.01 -12.39 -36.08
CA ALA A 900 4.77 -13.81 -35.82
C ALA A 900 4.76 -14.14 -34.32
N GLU A 901 5.70 -13.61 -33.53
CA GLU A 901 5.78 -13.83 -32.09
C GLU A 901 4.68 -13.08 -31.33
N GLU A 902 4.26 -11.88 -31.78
CA GLU A 902 3.09 -11.19 -31.20
C GLU A 902 1.80 -11.98 -31.47
N LYS A 903 1.62 -12.54 -32.68
CA LYS A 903 0.54 -13.50 -32.98
C LYS A 903 0.62 -14.69 -32.02
N ARG A 904 1.76 -15.39 -31.97
CA ARG A 904 2.00 -16.59 -31.14
C ARG A 904 1.70 -16.32 -29.66
N ARG A 905 2.28 -15.27 -29.07
CA ARG A 905 2.06 -14.87 -27.68
C ARG A 905 0.61 -14.47 -27.40
N THR A 906 -0.06 -13.78 -28.33
CA THR A 906 -1.51 -13.46 -28.20
C THR A 906 -2.36 -14.73 -28.13
N LEU A 907 -2.08 -15.72 -28.98
CA LEU A 907 -2.80 -17.01 -29.00
C LEU A 907 -2.54 -17.83 -27.73
N PHE A 908 -1.30 -17.85 -27.21
CA PHE A 908 -1.02 -18.49 -25.92
C PHE A 908 -1.63 -17.76 -24.72
N VAL A 909 -1.67 -16.42 -24.71
CA VAL A 909 -2.42 -15.66 -23.67
C VAL A 909 -3.91 -16.02 -23.68
N ALA A 910 -4.51 -16.25 -24.85
CA ALA A 910 -5.88 -16.75 -24.94
C ALA A 910 -6.06 -18.15 -24.35
N TYR A 911 -5.21 -19.10 -24.75
CA TYR A 911 -5.20 -20.47 -24.20
C TYR A 911 -5.02 -20.48 -22.66
N VAL A 912 -4.07 -19.69 -22.16
CA VAL A 912 -3.83 -19.43 -20.73
C VAL A 912 -5.09 -18.90 -20.04
N LEU A 913 -5.74 -17.85 -20.56
CA LEU A 913 -6.93 -17.28 -19.94
C LEU A 913 -8.12 -18.25 -19.93
N PHE A 914 -8.31 -19.06 -20.97
CA PHE A 914 -9.31 -20.13 -20.94
C PHE A 914 -8.99 -21.16 -19.85
N SER A 915 -7.73 -21.62 -19.76
CA SER A 915 -7.28 -22.56 -18.74
C SER A 915 -7.48 -22.01 -17.31
N LEU A 916 -7.26 -20.70 -17.10
CA LEU A 916 -7.53 -20.00 -15.84
C LEU A 916 -9.03 -19.86 -15.53
N GLN A 917 -9.88 -19.64 -16.54
CA GLN A 917 -11.34 -19.69 -16.36
C GLN A 917 -11.83 -21.10 -15.99
N CYS A 918 -11.22 -22.16 -16.51
CA CYS A 918 -11.49 -23.54 -16.07
C CYS A 918 -11.11 -23.75 -14.60
N ALA A 919 -9.91 -23.28 -14.22
CA ALA A 919 -9.42 -23.36 -12.84
C ALA A 919 -10.37 -22.63 -11.87
N ALA A 920 -10.76 -21.40 -12.18
CA ALA A 920 -11.66 -20.62 -11.32
C ALA A 920 -13.10 -21.18 -11.34
N PHE A 921 -13.74 -21.23 -12.51
CA PHE A 921 -15.19 -21.39 -12.64
C PHE A 921 -15.67 -22.80 -13.00
N ASN A 922 -14.75 -23.75 -13.27
CA ASN A 922 -15.06 -25.10 -13.75
C ASN A 922 -15.89 -25.12 -15.05
N VAL A 923 -15.72 -24.11 -15.91
CA VAL A 923 -16.17 -24.16 -17.31
C VAL A 923 -15.21 -25.05 -18.12
N PRO A 924 -15.65 -25.66 -19.23
CA PRO A 924 -14.73 -26.30 -20.19
C PRO A 924 -13.82 -25.24 -20.85
N PRO A 925 -12.55 -25.58 -21.19
CA PRO A 925 -11.71 -24.67 -21.95
C PRO A 925 -12.24 -24.53 -23.37
N MET A 926 -12.12 -23.33 -23.95
CA MET A 926 -12.58 -23.07 -25.31
C MET A 926 -11.60 -23.54 -26.40
N ILE A 927 -10.41 -24.04 -26.02
CA ILE A 927 -9.35 -24.60 -26.87
C ILE A 927 -8.79 -25.85 -26.17
N LEU A 928 -8.65 -26.96 -26.90
CA LEU A 928 -8.03 -28.20 -26.42
C LEU A 928 -6.50 -28.18 -26.61
N ASN A 929 -5.74 -28.95 -25.82
CA ASN A 929 -4.30 -29.17 -26.09
C ASN A 929 -4.06 -29.71 -27.52
N GLN A 930 -4.98 -30.53 -28.03
CA GLN A 930 -4.96 -31.08 -29.38
C GLN A 930 -5.27 -30.05 -30.49
N GLU A 931 -5.79 -28.87 -30.14
CA GLU A 931 -6.03 -27.76 -31.08
C GLU A 931 -4.88 -26.75 -31.14
N VAL A 932 -3.83 -26.91 -30.31
CA VAL A 932 -2.67 -25.99 -30.29
C VAL A 932 -1.53 -26.56 -31.13
N GLY A 933 -1.49 -26.21 -32.41
CA GLY A 933 -0.45 -26.65 -33.37
C GLY A 933 0.88 -25.88 -33.29
N LEU A 934 0.87 -24.74 -32.59
CA LEU A 934 1.98 -23.78 -32.48
C LEU A 934 3.25 -24.33 -31.80
N ASN A 935 4.37 -23.67 -32.09
CA ASN A 935 5.61 -23.79 -31.30
C ASN A 935 5.50 -22.95 -30.02
N LEU A 936 6.30 -23.28 -28.99
CA LEU A 936 6.36 -22.52 -27.73
C LEU A 936 6.95 -21.11 -27.94
N PRO A 937 6.54 -20.11 -27.13
CA PRO A 937 7.09 -18.75 -27.19
C PRO A 937 8.61 -18.66 -26.95
N SER A 938 9.25 -17.68 -27.57
CA SER A 938 10.68 -17.38 -27.42
C SER A 938 11.07 -16.94 -26.00
N CYS A 939 12.37 -16.78 -25.74
CA CYS A 939 12.85 -16.15 -24.51
C CYS A 939 12.38 -14.70 -24.39
N ALA A 940 12.12 -14.26 -23.16
CA ALA A 940 11.83 -12.87 -22.83
C ALA A 940 12.98 -11.96 -23.27
N SER A 941 14.23 -12.40 -23.12
CA SER A 941 15.41 -11.65 -23.58
C SER A 941 15.45 -11.35 -25.09
N GLU A 942 14.83 -12.19 -25.93
CA GLU A 942 14.69 -11.94 -27.37
C GLU A 942 13.50 -11.02 -27.66
N TRP A 943 12.41 -11.21 -26.91
CA TRP A 943 11.16 -10.45 -27.01
C TRP A 943 11.21 -9.03 -26.43
N GLU A 944 12.23 -8.70 -25.64
CA GLU A 944 12.42 -7.39 -25.03
C GLU A 944 13.51 -6.54 -25.72
N THR A 945 14.04 -7.04 -26.85
CA THR A 945 15.03 -6.34 -27.68
C THR A 945 14.51 -5.00 -28.20
N GLN A 946 15.36 -3.97 -28.17
CA GLN A 946 14.98 -2.61 -28.56
C GLN A 946 15.26 -2.33 -30.04
N THR A 947 16.12 -3.15 -30.68
CA THR A 947 16.52 -2.99 -32.08
C THR A 947 16.64 -4.31 -32.83
N ALA A 948 16.46 -4.26 -34.16
CA ALA A 948 16.70 -5.39 -35.06
C ALA A 948 18.13 -5.95 -34.99
N LEU A 949 19.12 -5.13 -34.59
CA LEU A 949 20.51 -5.54 -34.45
C LEU A 949 20.70 -6.39 -33.18
N GLU A 950 20.20 -5.93 -32.04
CA GLU A 950 20.20 -6.70 -30.77
C GLU A 950 19.44 -8.02 -30.93
N TRP A 951 18.29 -7.99 -31.61
CA TRP A 951 17.55 -9.20 -31.96
C TRP A 951 18.36 -10.14 -32.84
N SER A 952 18.93 -9.65 -33.96
CA SER A 952 19.71 -10.51 -34.87
C SER A 952 20.92 -11.13 -34.15
N ASP A 953 21.61 -10.38 -33.32
CA ASP A 953 22.73 -10.87 -32.52
C ASP A 953 22.30 -11.96 -31.52
N LEU A 954 21.13 -11.84 -30.89
CA LEU A 954 20.63 -12.85 -29.96
C LEU A 954 20.03 -14.06 -30.69
N HIS A 955 19.20 -13.85 -31.71
CA HIS A 955 18.55 -14.88 -32.52
C HIS A 955 19.58 -15.83 -33.18
N ASN A 956 20.72 -15.29 -33.64
CA ASN A 956 21.81 -16.10 -34.19
C ASN A 956 22.66 -16.83 -33.13
N ARG A 957 22.64 -16.38 -31.87
CA ARG A 957 23.35 -17.04 -30.74
C ARG A 957 22.48 -18.07 -30.02
N THR A 958 21.16 -17.90 -30.03
CA THR A 958 20.19 -18.79 -29.39
C THR A 958 20.17 -20.15 -30.08
N THR A 959 20.55 -21.21 -29.36
CA THR A 959 20.50 -22.59 -29.88
C THR A 959 19.08 -23.11 -30.00
N CYS A 960 18.18 -22.64 -29.13
CA CYS A 960 16.81 -23.09 -28.95
C CYS A 960 16.06 -23.20 -30.28
N GLN A 961 15.82 -24.43 -30.73
CA GLN A 961 14.95 -24.67 -31.87
C GLN A 961 13.48 -24.38 -31.50
N PRO A 962 12.64 -23.97 -32.47
CA PRO A 962 11.20 -23.93 -32.28
C PRO A 962 10.67 -25.31 -31.84
N ARG A 963 9.91 -25.34 -30.75
CA ARG A 963 9.42 -26.58 -30.11
C ARG A 963 7.90 -26.65 -30.14
N SER A 964 7.34 -27.65 -30.80
CA SER A 964 5.89 -27.87 -30.79
C SER A 964 5.36 -28.02 -29.36
N PHE A 965 4.32 -27.27 -29.02
CA PHE A 965 3.63 -27.37 -27.74
C PHE A 965 3.17 -28.81 -27.45
N GLN A 966 2.56 -29.48 -28.44
CA GLN A 966 1.99 -30.82 -28.28
C GLN A 966 3.06 -31.85 -27.95
N HIS A 967 4.16 -31.86 -28.73
CA HIS A 967 5.26 -32.80 -28.51
C HIS A 967 5.96 -32.57 -27.16
N THR A 968 6.09 -31.30 -26.74
CA THR A 968 6.72 -30.96 -25.45
C THR A 968 5.83 -31.35 -24.26
N VAL A 969 4.51 -31.14 -24.37
CA VAL A 969 3.55 -31.66 -23.38
C VAL A 969 3.57 -33.20 -23.37
N GLU A 970 3.71 -33.86 -24.51
CA GLU A 970 3.78 -35.33 -24.54
C GLU A 970 5.01 -35.87 -23.81
N LYS A 971 6.21 -35.30 -24.03
CA LYS A 971 7.44 -35.68 -23.30
C LYS A 971 7.28 -35.50 -21.79
N LEU A 972 6.69 -34.39 -21.35
CA LEU A 972 6.34 -34.19 -19.95
C LEU A 972 5.38 -35.27 -19.45
N LEU A 973 4.30 -35.59 -20.19
CA LEU A 973 3.37 -36.66 -19.83
C LEU A 973 3.98 -38.08 -19.89
N GLN A 974 5.16 -38.26 -20.48
CA GLN A 974 5.97 -39.48 -20.42
C GLN A 974 6.95 -39.50 -19.21
N GLY A 975 7.06 -38.38 -18.47
CA GLY A 975 7.97 -38.22 -17.32
C GLY A 975 9.38 -37.75 -17.70
N THR A 976 9.59 -37.27 -18.95
CA THR A 976 10.89 -36.84 -19.46
C THR A 976 11.08 -35.33 -19.28
N PRO A 977 12.11 -34.87 -18.54
CA PRO A 977 12.44 -33.45 -18.44
C PRO A 977 12.88 -32.89 -19.80
N VAL A 978 12.52 -31.64 -20.09
CA VAL A 978 12.59 -31.06 -21.44
C VAL A 978 13.68 -29.99 -21.61
N HIS A 979 14.41 -29.63 -20.55
CA HIS A 979 15.57 -28.70 -20.61
C HIS A 979 16.85 -29.32 -21.18
N TYR A 980 16.97 -30.65 -21.23
CA TYR A 980 18.19 -31.33 -21.70
C TYR A 980 18.41 -31.26 -23.22
N GLU A 981 17.37 -31.02 -24.01
CA GLU A 981 17.45 -31.04 -25.49
C GLU A 981 17.80 -29.67 -26.08
N ASP A 982 17.45 -28.59 -25.36
CA ASP A 982 17.60 -27.17 -25.74
C ASP A 982 17.02 -26.31 -24.59
N GLY A 983 17.22 -24.98 -24.64
CA GLY A 983 16.58 -24.06 -23.69
C GLY A 983 15.05 -23.99 -23.79
N ILE A 984 14.42 -23.41 -22.75
CA ILE A 984 12.97 -23.10 -22.69
C ILE A 984 12.82 -21.69 -22.08
N SER A 985 11.77 -20.97 -22.46
CA SER A 985 11.42 -19.65 -21.88
C SER A 985 10.55 -19.78 -20.62
N ALA A 986 10.56 -18.77 -19.75
CA ALA A 986 9.66 -18.73 -18.59
C ALA A 986 8.18 -18.76 -19.02
N PHE A 987 7.83 -18.10 -20.13
CA PHE A 987 6.47 -18.13 -20.68
C PHE A 987 6.14 -19.50 -21.31
N GLY A 988 7.11 -20.18 -21.94
CA GLY A 988 6.97 -21.55 -22.42
C GLY A 988 6.66 -22.53 -21.29
N ASN A 989 7.42 -22.51 -20.18
CA ASN A 989 7.13 -23.35 -19.01
C ASN A 989 5.75 -23.02 -18.40
N TYR A 990 5.39 -21.75 -18.30
CA TYR A 990 4.08 -21.30 -17.82
C TYR A 990 2.92 -21.83 -18.69
N VAL A 991 3.09 -21.88 -20.02
CA VAL A 991 2.14 -22.52 -20.94
C VAL A 991 2.09 -24.05 -20.76
N LEU A 992 3.22 -24.72 -20.52
CA LEU A 992 3.28 -26.18 -20.37
C LEU A 992 2.56 -26.68 -19.10
N ILE A 993 2.62 -25.96 -17.97
CA ILE A 993 1.88 -26.34 -16.75
C ILE A 993 0.36 -26.20 -16.94
N HIS A 994 -0.11 -25.24 -17.75
CA HIS A 994 -1.51 -25.19 -18.20
C HIS A 994 -1.88 -26.41 -19.07
N GLY A 995 -0.95 -26.91 -19.88
CA GLY A 995 -1.08 -28.16 -20.63
C GLY A 995 -1.35 -29.37 -19.73
N ILE A 996 -0.55 -29.55 -18.68
CA ILE A 996 -0.70 -30.64 -17.69
C ILE A 996 -1.99 -30.45 -16.87
N PHE A 997 -2.30 -29.22 -16.43
CA PHE A 997 -3.53 -28.89 -15.71
C PHE A 997 -4.78 -29.36 -16.48
N LEU A 998 -4.86 -29.07 -17.80
CA LEU A 998 -6.03 -29.45 -18.59
C LEU A 998 -6.19 -30.97 -18.73
N GLN A 999 -5.11 -31.77 -18.73
CA GLN A 999 -5.21 -33.23 -18.70
C GLN A 999 -5.87 -33.73 -17.40
N ILE A 1000 -5.46 -33.17 -16.26
CA ILE A 1000 -6.03 -33.51 -14.94
C ILE A 1000 -7.48 -33.02 -14.84
N PHE A 1001 -7.79 -31.82 -15.36
CA PHE A 1001 -9.15 -31.30 -15.45
C PHE A 1001 -10.06 -32.22 -16.26
N TYR A 1002 -9.62 -32.69 -17.44
CA TYR A 1002 -10.41 -33.63 -18.25
C TYR A 1002 -10.60 -34.98 -17.56
N ALA A 1003 -9.54 -35.57 -17.01
CA ALA A 1003 -9.64 -36.83 -16.28
C ALA A 1003 -10.59 -36.73 -15.07
N ARG A 1004 -10.57 -35.61 -14.32
CA ARG A 1004 -11.50 -35.37 -13.21
C ARG A 1004 -12.95 -35.20 -13.64
N ASN A 1005 -13.23 -34.49 -14.74
CA ASN A 1005 -14.60 -34.33 -15.25
C ASN A 1005 -15.14 -35.62 -15.94
N ALA A 1006 -14.26 -36.53 -16.39
CA ALA A 1006 -14.65 -37.81 -16.99
C ALA A 1006 -15.14 -38.86 -15.97
N LEU A 1007 -14.87 -38.68 -14.67
CA LEU A 1007 -15.27 -39.64 -13.62
C LEU A 1007 -16.79 -39.70 -13.35
N GLY A 1008 -17.56 -38.70 -13.79
CA GLY A 1008 -19.03 -38.73 -13.75
C GLY A 1008 -19.69 -37.45 -13.23
N PRO A 1009 -21.01 -37.28 -13.46
CA PRO A 1009 -21.75 -36.07 -13.09
C PRO A 1009 -22.11 -35.99 -11.59
N VAL A 1010 -22.03 -37.12 -10.87
CA VAL A 1010 -22.20 -37.22 -9.42
C VAL A 1010 -20.92 -37.85 -8.87
N PRO A 1011 -20.22 -37.23 -7.92
CA PRO A 1011 -19.03 -37.81 -7.32
C PRO A 1011 -19.44 -38.95 -6.38
N ASP A 1012 -19.31 -40.18 -6.86
CA ASP A 1012 -19.28 -41.37 -6.00
C ASP A 1012 -18.12 -41.21 -4.99
N PRO A 1013 -18.32 -41.43 -3.68
CA PRO A 1013 -17.24 -41.34 -2.69
C PRO A 1013 -16.01 -42.20 -3.01
N GLU A 1014 -16.17 -43.31 -3.75
CA GLU A 1014 -15.06 -44.18 -4.19
C GLU A 1014 -14.38 -43.69 -5.50
N SER A 1015 -14.92 -42.68 -6.19
CA SER A 1015 -14.43 -42.23 -7.51
C SER A 1015 -13.15 -41.38 -7.45
N SER A 1016 -12.02 -42.03 -7.17
CA SER A 1016 -10.68 -41.46 -7.35
C SER A 1016 -10.25 -41.48 -8.83
N LEU A 1017 -9.19 -40.74 -9.16
CA LEU A 1017 -8.39 -41.04 -10.35
C LEU A 1017 -7.67 -42.38 -10.12
N SER A 1018 -7.32 -43.11 -11.20
CA SER A 1018 -6.54 -44.34 -11.06
C SER A 1018 -5.13 -44.04 -10.54
N GLU A 1019 -4.58 -44.94 -9.73
CA GLU A 1019 -3.23 -44.80 -9.15
C GLU A 1019 -2.15 -44.68 -10.24
N GLU A 1020 -2.32 -45.38 -11.36
CA GLU A 1020 -1.49 -45.26 -12.57
C GLU A 1020 -1.53 -43.85 -13.17
N PHE A 1021 -2.73 -43.25 -13.30
CA PHE A 1021 -2.86 -41.88 -13.79
C PHE A 1021 -2.23 -40.87 -12.81
N ILE A 1022 -2.43 -41.05 -11.50
CA ILE A 1022 -1.81 -40.21 -10.47
C ILE A 1022 -0.29 -40.25 -10.58
N LYS A 1023 0.32 -41.45 -10.63
CA LYS A 1023 1.77 -41.62 -10.81
C LYS A 1023 2.28 -41.01 -12.11
N LYS A 1024 1.56 -41.17 -13.22
CA LYS A 1024 1.90 -40.56 -14.52
C LYS A 1024 1.90 -39.03 -14.44
N MET A 1025 0.90 -38.42 -13.80
CA MET A 1025 0.84 -36.97 -13.62
C MET A 1025 1.88 -36.46 -12.62
N GLU A 1026 2.19 -37.19 -11.56
CA GLU A 1026 3.28 -36.82 -10.65
C GLU A 1026 4.65 -36.83 -11.34
N ALA A 1027 4.92 -37.83 -12.20
CA ALA A 1027 6.12 -37.87 -13.01
C ALA A 1027 6.19 -36.67 -13.98
N ALA A 1028 5.07 -36.32 -14.62
CA ALA A 1028 4.97 -35.15 -15.49
C ALA A 1028 5.22 -33.82 -14.75
N LEU A 1029 4.70 -33.69 -13.52
CA LEU A 1029 4.92 -32.52 -12.69
C LEU A 1029 6.37 -32.43 -12.18
N ARG A 1030 7.04 -33.56 -11.87
CA ARG A 1030 8.48 -33.59 -11.56
C ARG A 1030 9.31 -33.16 -12.78
N ALA A 1031 9.05 -33.75 -13.95
CA ALA A 1031 9.75 -33.42 -15.19
C ALA A 1031 9.58 -31.94 -15.58
N TRP A 1032 8.38 -31.38 -15.38
CA TRP A 1032 8.11 -29.96 -15.59
C TRP A 1032 8.86 -29.09 -14.57
N GLN A 1033 8.86 -29.49 -13.30
CA GLN A 1033 9.53 -28.75 -12.22
C GLN A 1033 11.05 -28.68 -12.45
N GLU A 1034 11.69 -29.81 -12.77
CA GLU A 1034 13.11 -29.88 -13.12
C GLU A 1034 13.45 -28.99 -14.32
N SER A 1035 12.56 -28.95 -15.33
CA SER A 1035 12.70 -28.09 -16.52
C SER A 1035 12.52 -26.60 -16.19
N TRP A 1036 11.63 -26.27 -15.25
CA TRP A 1036 11.42 -24.91 -14.75
C TRP A 1036 12.62 -24.44 -13.92
N GLU A 1037 13.18 -25.29 -13.05
CA GLU A 1037 14.38 -25.01 -12.24
C GLU A 1037 15.62 -24.78 -13.10
N ALA A 1038 15.78 -25.55 -14.18
CA ALA A 1038 16.87 -25.39 -15.14
C ALA A 1038 16.71 -24.19 -16.10
N THR A 1039 15.57 -23.49 -16.08
CA THR A 1039 15.28 -22.38 -16.99
C THR A 1039 15.80 -21.05 -16.40
N HIS A 1040 16.78 -20.43 -17.07
CA HIS A 1040 17.45 -19.22 -16.59
C HIS A 1040 16.54 -17.99 -16.36
N GLU A 1041 15.38 -17.95 -17.04
CA GLU A 1041 14.35 -16.91 -16.87
C GLU A 1041 13.43 -17.16 -15.66
N SER A 1042 13.44 -18.36 -15.10
CA SER A 1042 12.67 -18.69 -13.90
C SER A 1042 13.20 -17.94 -12.68
N THR A 1043 12.29 -17.61 -11.77
CA THR A 1043 12.59 -16.89 -10.53
C THR A 1043 11.51 -17.18 -9.49
N LEU A 1044 11.90 -17.17 -8.21
CA LEU A 1044 11.01 -17.19 -7.05
C LEU A 1044 10.82 -15.80 -6.43
N ASP A 1045 11.64 -14.82 -6.81
CA ASP A 1045 11.45 -13.43 -6.40
C ASP A 1045 10.36 -12.77 -7.28
N PRO A 1046 9.23 -12.33 -6.71
CA PRO A 1046 8.17 -11.65 -7.46
C PRO A 1046 8.54 -10.23 -7.91
N SER A 1047 9.65 -9.68 -7.43
CA SER A 1047 10.17 -8.34 -7.75
C SER A 1047 11.23 -8.37 -8.87
N SER A 1048 11.59 -9.57 -9.33
CA SER A 1048 12.75 -9.81 -10.19
C SER A 1048 12.58 -9.16 -11.57
N PRO A 1049 13.64 -8.55 -12.14
CA PRO A 1049 13.58 -7.95 -13.48
C PRO A 1049 13.26 -8.97 -14.59
N LYS A 1050 13.37 -10.27 -14.33
CA LYS A 1050 12.96 -11.37 -15.24
C LYS A 1050 11.44 -11.50 -15.42
N GLY A 1051 10.65 -10.73 -14.67
CA GLY A 1051 9.20 -10.68 -14.77
C GLY A 1051 8.47 -11.85 -14.07
N PRO A 1052 7.14 -11.74 -13.91
CA PRO A 1052 6.39 -12.57 -12.98
C PRO A 1052 6.02 -13.96 -13.55
N MET A 1053 6.33 -14.28 -14.81
CA MET A 1053 5.96 -15.57 -15.43
C MET A 1053 6.57 -16.77 -14.71
N GLY A 1054 7.85 -16.69 -14.32
CA GLY A 1054 8.51 -17.73 -13.51
C GLY A 1054 7.76 -17.95 -12.20
N PHE A 1055 7.58 -16.88 -11.42
CA PHE A 1055 6.92 -16.90 -10.12
C PHE A 1055 5.47 -17.43 -10.18
N ASN A 1056 4.66 -16.91 -11.12
CA ASN A 1056 3.26 -17.32 -11.34
C ASN A 1056 3.14 -18.82 -11.68
N SER A 1057 4.13 -19.40 -12.36
CA SER A 1057 4.16 -20.84 -12.66
C SER A 1057 4.15 -21.68 -11.38
N THR A 1058 4.77 -21.20 -10.29
CA THR A 1058 4.79 -21.92 -9.01
C THR A 1058 3.44 -21.90 -8.28
N ALA A 1059 2.59 -20.90 -8.50
CA ALA A 1059 1.20 -20.93 -8.04
C ALA A 1059 0.40 -22.01 -8.77
N LEU A 1060 0.64 -22.17 -10.08
CA LEU A 1060 0.02 -23.22 -10.88
C LEU A 1060 0.53 -24.62 -10.50
N LEU A 1061 1.83 -24.82 -10.27
CA LEU A 1061 2.37 -26.11 -9.81
C LEU A 1061 1.65 -26.63 -8.56
N ARG A 1062 1.53 -25.78 -7.53
CA ARG A 1062 0.78 -26.06 -6.30
C ARG A 1062 -0.69 -26.41 -6.59
N LEU A 1063 -1.37 -25.56 -7.37
CA LEU A 1063 -2.77 -25.75 -7.77
C LEU A 1063 -2.98 -27.09 -8.49
N VAL A 1064 -2.07 -27.48 -9.38
CA VAL A 1064 -2.16 -28.73 -10.14
C VAL A 1064 -1.93 -29.96 -9.24
N TYR A 1065 -0.97 -29.91 -8.30
CA TYR A 1065 -0.83 -30.95 -7.28
C TYR A 1065 -2.09 -31.09 -6.40
N ILE A 1066 -2.75 -29.97 -6.07
CA ILE A 1066 -4.03 -29.99 -5.35
C ILE A 1066 -5.14 -30.62 -6.22
N ARG A 1067 -5.30 -30.25 -7.50
CA ARG A 1067 -6.33 -30.85 -8.38
C ARG A 1067 -6.08 -32.32 -8.71
N LEU A 1068 -4.82 -32.76 -8.72
CA LEU A 1068 -4.48 -34.17 -8.84
C LEU A 1068 -5.02 -34.97 -7.65
N ASN A 1069 -4.95 -34.40 -6.43
CA ASN A 1069 -5.36 -35.07 -5.19
C ASN A 1069 -6.76 -34.70 -4.66
N ALA A 1070 -7.42 -33.66 -5.19
CA ALA A 1070 -8.73 -33.20 -4.73
C ALA A 1070 -9.67 -32.78 -5.88
N ASN A 1071 -10.91 -33.27 -5.82
CA ASN A 1071 -11.98 -32.86 -6.73
C ASN A 1071 -12.70 -31.62 -6.18
N THR A 1072 -12.06 -30.46 -6.29
CA THR A 1072 -12.67 -29.17 -5.89
C THR A 1072 -13.73 -28.68 -6.90
N GLY A 1073 -13.71 -29.22 -8.13
CA GLY A 1073 -14.84 -29.31 -9.08
C GLY A 1073 -15.58 -27.98 -9.39
N PRO A 1074 -16.88 -28.02 -9.73
CA PRO A 1074 -17.73 -26.83 -9.76
C PRO A 1074 -18.08 -26.32 -8.36
N TYR A 1075 -17.68 -27.05 -7.31
CA TYR A 1075 -18.15 -26.83 -5.95
C TYR A 1075 -17.66 -25.54 -5.33
N ARG A 1076 -16.47 -25.01 -5.68
CA ARG A 1076 -15.90 -23.75 -5.12
C ARG A 1076 -16.81 -22.51 -5.21
N GLN A 1077 -17.88 -22.52 -6.00
CA GLN A 1077 -18.86 -21.42 -6.15
C GLN A 1077 -18.28 -20.02 -6.47
N LEU A 1078 -17.04 -19.89 -6.97
CA LEU A 1078 -16.39 -18.59 -7.23
C LEU A 1078 -17.15 -17.68 -8.21
N PHE A 1079 -18.00 -18.24 -9.07
CA PHE A 1079 -18.91 -17.49 -9.94
C PHE A 1079 -19.97 -16.67 -9.17
N THR A 1080 -20.28 -17.04 -7.93
CA THR A 1080 -21.28 -16.35 -7.09
C THR A 1080 -20.79 -15.02 -6.55
N ARG A 1081 -19.46 -14.85 -6.37
CA ARG A 1081 -18.84 -13.74 -5.63
C ARG A 1081 -19.52 -13.45 -4.28
N ASP A 1082 -19.94 -14.50 -3.60
CA ASP A 1082 -20.56 -14.46 -2.28
C ASP A 1082 -19.64 -15.21 -1.30
N PRO A 1083 -18.93 -14.52 -0.40
CA PRO A 1083 -17.98 -15.15 0.52
C PRO A 1083 -18.60 -16.23 1.41
N THR A 1084 -19.89 -16.11 1.74
CA THR A 1084 -20.58 -17.09 2.59
C THR A 1084 -20.93 -18.36 1.80
N VAL A 1085 -21.33 -18.23 0.53
CA VAL A 1085 -21.61 -19.38 -0.34
C VAL A 1085 -20.31 -20.09 -0.74
N ILE A 1086 -19.24 -19.35 -0.98
CA ILE A 1086 -17.89 -19.89 -1.25
C ILE A 1086 -17.35 -20.61 -0.01
N ALA A 1087 -17.42 -20.00 1.18
CA ALA A 1087 -17.00 -20.64 2.44
C ALA A 1087 -17.77 -21.94 2.72
N ARG A 1088 -19.10 -21.91 2.60
CA ARG A 1088 -19.95 -23.11 2.74
C ARG A 1088 -19.54 -24.24 1.81
N ALA A 1089 -19.15 -23.96 0.57
CA ALA A 1089 -18.68 -25.02 -0.33
C ALA A 1089 -17.46 -25.81 0.21
N PHE A 1090 -16.60 -25.15 0.97
CA PHE A 1090 -15.43 -25.76 1.61
C PHE A 1090 -15.77 -26.44 2.95
N THR A 1091 -16.75 -25.95 3.71
CA THR A 1091 -17.16 -26.54 5.02
C THR A 1091 -18.22 -27.63 4.92
N ASP A 1092 -19.20 -27.51 4.01
CA ASP A 1092 -20.37 -28.40 3.82
C ASP A 1092 -20.02 -29.86 3.47
N GLY A 1093 -18.73 -30.19 3.28
CA GLY A 1093 -18.31 -31.52 2.87
C GLY A 1093 -18.84 -31.92 1.49
N LYS A 1094 -18.91 -30.97 0.54
CA LYS A 1094 -19.27 -31.23 -0.88
C LYS A 1094 -18.04 -31.51 -1.74
N ILE A 1095 -16.94 -30.80 -1.48
CA ILE A 1095 -15.63 -31.10 -2.08
C ILE A 1095 -15.10 -32.42 -1.51
N ARG A 1096 -14.41 -33.20 -2.35
CA ARG A 1096 -13.77 -34.47 -1.99
C ARG A 1096 -12.27 -34.40 -2.21
N VAL A 1097 -11.50 -34.84 -1.22
CA VAL A 1097 -10.05 -35.09 -1.33
C VAL A 1097 -9.84 -36.60 -1.37
N CYS A 1098 -8.80 -37.06 -2.08
CA CYS A 1098 -8.40 -38.46 -2.05
C CYS A 1098 -8.03 -38.92 -0.62
N ASN A 1099 -8.11 -40.22 -0.37
CA ASN A 1099 -7.78 -40.80 0.94
C ASN A 1099 -6.32 -40.53 1.34
N ARG A 1100 -6.07 -40.47 2.66
CA ARG A 1100 -4.75 -40.31 3.30
C ARG A 1100 -3.72 -41.22 2.64
N SER A 1101 -2.76 -40.64 1.92
CA SER A 1101 -1.80 -41.36 1.07
C SER A 1101 -0.57 -40.50 0.74
N PRO A 1102 0.58 -41.08 0.35
CA PRO A 1102 1.81 -40.32 0.02
C PRO A 1102 1.64 -39.27 -1.10
N HIS A 1103 0.71 -39.53 -2.04
CA HIS A 1103 0.36 -38.59 -3.11
C HIS A 1103 -0.29 -37.31 -2.58
N LEU A 1104 -1.13 -37.44 -1.53
CA LEU A 1104 -1.73 -36.31 -0.83
C LEU A 1104 -0.67 -35.59 0.04
N ASP A 1105 0.20 -36.33 0.71
CA ASP A 1105 1.26 -35.78 1.57
C ASP A 1105 2.19 -34.82 0.77
N ARG A 1106 2.51 -35.18 -0.49
CA ARG A 1106 3.26 -34.32 -1.43
C ARG A 1106 2.51 -33.02 -1.78
N ALA A 1107 1.18 -33.06 -1.92
CA ALA A 1107 0.37 -31.87 -2.16
C ALA A 1107 0.24 -30.99 -0.90
N ILE A 1108 0.18 -31.60 0.29
CA ILE A 1108 0.20 -30.87 1.57
C ILE A 1108 1.54 -30.15 1.77
N LEU A 1109 2.67 -30.81 1.49
CA LEU A 1109 4.00 -30.18 1.53
C LEU A 1109 4.07 -28.94 0.61
N GLN A 1110 3.53 -29.02 -0.61
CA GLN A 1110 3.43 -27.87 -1.52
C GLN A 1110 2.57 -26.72 -0.97
N CYS A 1111 1.56 -27.00 -0.13
CA CYS A 1111 0.76 -25.99 0.56
C CYS A 1111 1.51 -25.38 1.77
N ILE A 1112 2.30 -26.18 2.49
CA ILE A 1112 3.18 -25.72 3.58
C ILE A 1112 4.24 -24.75 3.05
N HIS A 1113 4.92 -25.10 1.95
CA HIS A 1113 5.85 -24.19 1.25
C HIS A 1113 5.16 -22.95 0.63
N ALA A 1114 3.83 -22.96 0.48
CA ALA A 1114 3.08 -21.77 0.06
C ALA A 1114 2.82 -20.83 1.25
N LEU A 1115 2.50 -21.39 2.43
CA LEU A 1115 2.20 -20.65 3.65
C LEU A 1115 3.45 -20.15 4.39
N SER A 1116 4.58 -20.86 4.30
CA SER A 1116 5.83 -20.44 4.95
C SER A 1116 6.37 -19.11 4.43
N ILE A 1117 6.25 -18.84 3.12
CA ILE A 1117 6.69 -17.59 2.50
C ILE A 1117 6.02 -16.37 3.17
N PRO A 1118 4.66 -16.26 3.21
CA PRO A 1118 4.03 -15.10 3.81
C PRO A 1118 4.08 -15.07 5.34
N VAL A 1119 4.25 -16.21 6.03
CA VAL A 1119 4.57 -16.23 7.47
C VAL A 1119 5.90 -15.52 7.72
N ARG A 1120 6.98 -15.97 7.06
CA ARG A 1120 8.36 -15.46 7.28
C ARG A 1120 8.58 -14.02 6.82
N VAL A 1121 7.92 -13.61 5.74
CA VAL A 1121 7.93 -12.20 5.25
C VAL A 1121 7.05 -11.29 6.13
N GLY A 1122 6.26 -11.88 7.03
CA GLY A 1122 5.31 -11.18 7.89
C GLY A 1122 3.96 -11.00 7.19
N ILE A 1123 2.95 -11.73 7.65
CA ILE A 1123 1.57 -11.72 7.13
C ILE A 1123 1.02 -10.29 6.98
N ALA A 1124 1.29 -9.45 7.98
CA ALA A 1124 0.89 -8.04 8.02
C ALA A 1124 1.55 -7.15 6.95
N PHE A 1125 2.79 -7.46 6.54
CA PHE A 1125 3.50 -6.78 5.46
C PHE A 1125 3.00 -7.29 4.11
N VAL A 1126 3.02 -8.61 3.91
CA VAL A 1126 2.53 -9.32 2.72
C VAL A 1126 1.17 -8.81 2.25
N ALA A 1127 0.21 -8.74 3.19
CA ALA A 1127 -1.17 -8.36 2.90
C ALA A 1127 -1.32 -6.94 2.33
N ARG A 1128 -0.28 -6.10 2.39
CA ARG A 1128 -0.34 -4.65 2.19
C ARG A 1128 0.72 -4.10 1.24
N THR A 1129 1.83 -4.81 1.03
CA THR A 1129 2.87 -4.44 0.05
C THR A 1129 2.75 -5.21 -1.27
N LEU A 1130 2.20 -6.43 -1.25
CA LEU A 1130 2.20 -7.30 -2.44
C LEU A 1130 0.99 -7.11 -3.37
N THR A 1131 0.15 -6.10 -3.14
CA THR A 1131 -0.99 -5.71 -4.01
C THR A 1131 -0.63 -5.56 -5.50
N LEU A 1132 0.62 -5.21 -5.82
CA LEU A 1132 1.12 -5.05 -7.19
C LEU A 1132 1.87 -6.29 -7.72
N ASN A 1133 2.34 -7.18 -6.84
CA ASN A 1133 3.19 -8.32 -7.17
C ASN A 1133 2.44 -9.66 -7.14
N TRP A 1134 1.31 -9.75 -6.42
CA TRP A 1134 0.49 -10.96 -6.34
C TRP A 1134 -0.55 -11.01 -7.46
N SER A 1135 -0.43 -12.03 -8.31
CA SER A 1135 -1.40 -12.30 -9.36
C SER A 1135 -2.61 -13.09 -8.84
N PHE A 1136 -3.69 -13.08 -9.60
CA PHE A 1136 -4.90 -13.83 -9.29
C PHE A 1136 -4.67 -15.37 -9.29
N GLN A 1137 -3.60 -15.84 -9.94
CA GLN A 1137 -3.13 -17.23 -9.86
C GLN A 1137 -2.71 -17.60 -8.43
N HIS A 1138 -2.02 -16.71 -7.72
CA HIS A 1138 -1.70 -16.92 -6.30
C HIS A 1138 -2.97 -16.87 -5.44
N ALA A 1139 -3.91 -15.96 -5.71
CA ALA A 1139 -5.19 -15.93 -4.98
C ALA A 1139 -5.98 -17.25 -5.12
N LEU A 1140 -6.07 -17.81 -6.33
CA LEU A 1140 -6.71 -19.11 -6.57
C LEU A 1140 -5.94 -20.28 -5.95
N SER A 1141 -4.61 -20.26 -6.03
CA SER A 1141 -3.75 -21.30 -5.45
C SER A 1141 -3.84 -21.33 -3.93
N ASN A 1142 -3.66 -20.18 -3.27
CA ASN A 1142 -3.71 -20.02 -1.81
C ASN A 1142 -5.08 -20.39 -1.23
N LEU A 1143 -6.19 -20.07 -1.93
CA LEU A 1143 -7.54 -20.52 -1.55
C LEU A 1143 -7.63 -22.05 -1.45
N GLU A 1144 -7.06 -22.76 -2.43
CA GLU A 1144 -7.11 -24.22 -2.48
C GLU A 1144 -6.03 -24.87 -1.61
N CYS A 1145 -4.90 -24.21 -1.34
CA CYS A 1145 -3.95 -24.58 -0.29
C CYS A 1145 -4.64 -24.56 1.09
N ALA A 1146 -5.30 -23.45 1.43
CA ALA A 1146 -6.04 -23.29 2.67
C ALA A 1146 -7.12 -24.36 2.83
N PHE A 1147 -7.89 -24.64 1.77
CA PHE A 1147 -8.87 -25.75 1.77
C PHE A 1147 -8.20 -27.11 2.00
N LEU A 1148 -7.16 -27.46 1.23
CA LEU A 1148 -6.57 -28.80 1.29
C LEU A 1148 -5.95 -29.08 2.67
N MET A 1149 -5.21 -28.11 3.21
CA MET A 1149 -4.64 -28.17 4.57
C MET A 1149 -5.76 -28.29 5.62
N THR A 1150 -6.81 -27.47 5.52
CA THR A 1150 -7.98 -27.52 6.43
C THR A 1150 -8.64 -28.90 6.43
N TYR A 1151 -8.90 -29.47 5.25
CA TYR A 1151 -9.53 -30.77 5.12
C TYR A 1151 -8.64 -31.90 5.68
N TRP A 1152 -7.34 -31.86 5.34
CA TRP A 1152 -6.37 -32.84 5.81
C TRP A 1152 -6.22 -32.80 7.34
N LEU A 1153 -6.09 -31.61 7.94
CA LEU A 1153 -6.05 -31.44 9.39
C LEU A 1153 -7.32 -31.95 10.07
N ARG A 1154 -8.53 -31.62 9.57
CA ARG A 1154 -9.79 -32.19 10.09
C ARG A 1154 -9.82 -33.72 9.97
N SER A 1155 -9.24 -34.29 8.91
CA SER A 1155 -9.12 -35.74 8.70
C SER A 1155 -8.13 -36.39 9.68
N LEU A 1156 -7.00 -35.75 9.96
CA LEU A 1156 -6.05 -36.22 10.99
C LEU A 1156 -6.69 -36.17 12.38
N ALA A 1157 -7.37 -35.06 12.72
CA ALA A 1157 -8.04 -34.89 14.01
C ALA A 1157 -9.05 -36.01 14.30
N PHE A 1158 -9.87 -36.39 13.31
CA PHE A 1158 -10.81 -37.51 13.43
C PHE A 1158 -10.13 -38.86 13.68
N CYS A 1159 -8.99 -39.13 13.02
CA CYS A 1159 -8.23 -40.37 13.26
C CYS A 1159 -7.49 -40.38 14.61
N VAL A 1160 -7.03 -39.22 15.09
CA VAL A 1160 -6.42 -39.07 16.42
C VAL A 1160 -7.46 -39.20 17.53
N GLU A 1161 -8.68 -38.68 17.31
CA GLU A 1161 -9.83 -38.83 18.22
C GLU A 1161 -10.24 -40.30 18.40
N SER A 1162 -10.25 -41.10 17.32
CA SER A 1162 -10.63 -42.52 17.40
C SER A 1162 -9.52 -43.45 17.91
N SER A 1163 -8.24 -43.07 17.77
CA SER A 1163 -7.14 -44.04 17.82
C SER A 1163 -5.77 -43.48 18.26
N GLY A 1164 -5.70 -42.22 18.69
CA GLY A 1164 -4.47 -41.56 19.16
C GLY A 1164 -3.46 -41.20 18.06
N LEU A 1165 -2.36 -40.56 18.45
CA LEU A 1165 -1.30 -40.11 17.51
C LEU A 1165 -0.65 -41.27 16.74
N SER A 1166 -0.67 -42.48 17.29
CA SER A 1166 -0.22 -43.73 16.66
C SER A 1166 -1.01 -44.14 15.41
N ALA A 1167 -2.15 -43.49 15.13
CA ALA A 1167 -2.93 -43.71 13.90
C ALA A 1167 -2.48 -42.84 12.71
N LEU A 1168 -1.44 -42.01 12.88
CA LEU A 1168 -0.85 -41.17 11.84
C LEU A 1168 0.40 -41.85 11.23
N ARG A 1169 0.64 -41.68 9.91
CA ARG A 1169 1.92 -42.06 9.29
C ARG A 1169 3.05 -41.17 9.86
N PRO A 1170 4.31 -41.66 9.95
CA PRO A 1170 5.45 -40.83 10.31
C PRO A 1170 5.56 -39.55 9.47
N ASP A 1171 5.20 -39.65 8.19
CA ASP A 1171 5.21 -38.53 7.25
C ASP A 1171 4.09 -37.51 7.53
N GLU A 1172 2.92 -37.95 7.97
CA GLU A 1172 1.83 -37.07 8.39
C GLU A 1172 2.13 -36.36 9.72
N GLN A 1173 2.85 -37.02 10.63
CA GLN A 1173 3.34 -36.41 11.87
C GLN A 1173 4.33 -35.29 11.53
N LYS A 1174 5.37 -35.58 10.72
CA LYS A 1174 6.35 -34.57 10.27
C LYS A 1174 5.70 -33.37 9.56
N LEU A 1175 4.71 -33.60 8.70
CA LEU A 1175 3.97 -32.52 8.03
C LEU A 1175 3.07 -31.72 8.99
N LEU A 1176 2.53 -32.35 10.02
CA LEU A 1176 1.77 -31.68 11.08
C LEU A 1176 2.69 -30.79 11.93
N ASP A 1177 3.87 -31.29 12.31
CA ASP A 1177 4.88 -30.57 13.09
C ASP A 1177 5.36 -29.31 12.37
N MET A 1178 5.57 -29.38 11.05
CA MET A 1178 5.89 -28.20 10.22
C MET A 1178 4.81 -27.12 10.28
N ILE A 1179 3.52 -27.50 10.27
CA ILE A 1179 2.42 -26.53 10.37
C ILE A 1179 2.36 -25.94 11.78
N VAL A 1180 2.59 -26.74 12.83
CA VAL A 1180 2.66 -26.24 14.22
C VAL A 1180 3.80 -25.24 14.38
N ALA A 1181 4.97 -25.49 13.79
CA ALA A 1181 6.09 -24.54 13.77
C ALA A 1181 5.69 -23.22 13.08
N LEU A 1182 5.14 -23.28 11.87
CA LEU A 1182 4.69 -22.08 11.12
C LEU A 1182 3.63 -21.27 11.88
N ILE A 1183 2.69 -21.90 12.58
CA ILE A 1183 1.69 -21.16 13.37
C ILE A 1183 2.32 -20.54 14.63
N ARG A 1184 3.35 -21.16 15.22
CA ARG A 1184 4.12 -20.60 16.35
C ARG A 1184 4.97 -19.39 15.99
N GLU A 1185 5.33 -19.21 14.73
CA GLU A 1185 5.96 -17.98 14.21
C GLU A 1185 4.98 -16.79 14.10
N THR A 1186 3.71 -16.96 14.49
CA THR A 1186 2.66 -15.92 14.33
C THR A 1186 1.91 -15.61 15.63
N GLU A 1187 1.20 -14.47 15.62
CA GLU A 1187 0.28 -14.03 16.69
C GLU A 1187 -0.80 -15.08 17.08
N LEU A 1188 -1.03 -16.10 16.26
CA LEU A 1188 -1.99 -17.18 16.53
C LEU A 1188 -1.46 -18.28 17.46
N ALA A 1189 -0.18 -18.24 17.87
CA ALA A 1189 0.46 -19.28 18.68
C ALA A 1189 -0.32 -19.64 19.96
N GLU A 1190 -0.80 -18.63 20.71
CA GLU A 1190 -1.52 -18.82 21.99
C GLU A 1190 -2.82 -19.61 21.85
N LEU A 1191 -3.43 -19.63 20.65
CA LEU A 1191 -4.66 -20.38 20.37
C LEU A 1191 -4.42 -21.90 20.32
N LEU A 1192 -3.19 -22.34 20.07
CA LEU A 1192 -2.82 -23.76 20.04
C LEU A 1192 -2.62 -24.36 21.43
N ASP A 1193 -2.12 -23.56 22.38
CA ASP A 1193 -1.69 -24.04 23.71
C ASP A 1193 -2.84 -24.10 24.74
N SER A 1194 -4.02 -23.58 24.40
CA SER A 1194 -5.23 -23.66 25.22
C SER A 1194 -6.18 -24.82 24.83
N ALA A 1195 -5.67 -25.84 24.13
CA ALA A 1195 -6.39 -27.08 23.79
C ALA A 1195 -6.24 -28.16 24.89
N ARG A 1196 -7.26 -29.01 25.06
CA ARG A 1196 -7.30 -30.04 26.12
C ARG A 1196 -6.73 -31.40 25.70
N ASP A 1197 -6.66 -31.64 24.40
CA ASP A 1197 -6.26 -32.91 23.79
C ASP A 1197 -5.72 -32.67 22.36
N HIS A 1198 -5.03 -33.67 21.79
CA HIS A 1198 -4.39 -33.55 20.48
C HIS A 1198 -5.37 -33.42 19.31
N ALA A 1199 -6.55 -34.05 19.36
CA ALA A 1199 -7.53 -33.93 18.27
C ALA A 1199 -8.12 -32.51 18.22
N SER A 1200 -8.49 -31.96 19.38
CA SER A 1200 -8.88 -30.55 19.52
C SER A 1200 -7.77 -29.58 19.08
N GLN A 1201 -6.50 -29.88 19.40
CA GLN A 1201 -5.37 -29.06 18.96
C GLN A 1201 -5.23 -29.05 17.43
N ILE A 1202 -5.39 -30.20 16.76
CA ILE A 1202 -5.36 -30.31 15.29
C ILE A 1202 -6.56 -29.60 14.64
N ARG A 1203 -7.77 -29.67 15.23
CA ARG A 1203 -8.94 -28.89 14.74
C ARG A 1203 -8.65 -27.38 14.76
N ARG A 1204 -8.10 -26.87 15.87
CA ARG A 1204 -7.71 -25.44 15.98
C ARG A 1204 -6.62 -25.05 15.00
N LEU A 1205 -5.66 -25.94 14.72
CA LEU A 1205 -4.63 -25.71 13.71
C LEU A 1205 -5.24 -25.46 12.33
N ALA A 1206 -6.33 -26.17 11.97
CA ALA A 1206 -7.07 -25.92 10.73
C ALA A 1206 -7.70 -24.52 10.68
N ALA A 1207 -8.34 -24.09 11.79
CA ALA A 1207 -8.88 -22.73 11.91
C ALA A 1207 -7.78 -21.66 11.81
N CYS A 1208 -6.61 -21.89 12.43
CA CYS A 1208 -5.48 -20.95 12.38
C CYS A 1208 -4.85 -20.87 10.98
N VAL A 1209 -4.70 -21.99 10.26
CA VAL A 1209 -4.24 -22.00 8.85
C VAL A 1209 -5.22 -21.25 7.94
N ALA A 1210 -6.53 -21.47 8.09
CA ALA A 1210 -7.54 -20.73 7.35
C ALA A 1210 -7.49 -19.22 7.67
N ARG A 1211 -7.26 -18.86 8.94
CA ARG A 1211 -7.11 -17.46 9.38
C ARG A 1211 -5.89 -16.80 8.76
N LEU A 1212 -4.69 -17.40 8.85
CA LEU A 1212 -3.47 -16.82 8.26
C LEU A 1212 -3.64 -16.52 6.77
N TRP A 1213 -4.20 -17.46 6.01
CA TRP A 1213 -4.47 -17.23 4.60
C TRP A 1213 -5.48 -16.09 4.38
N ALA A 1214 -6.54 -15.98 5.19
CA ALA A 1214 -7.45 -14.84 5.13
C ALA A 1214 -6.77 -13.49 5.42
N GLU A 1215 -5.86 -13.43 6.41
CA GLU A 1215 -5.09 -12.23 6.75
C GLU A 1215 -4.23 -11.76 5.56
N THR A 1216 -3.60 -12.68 4.80
CA THR A 1216 -2.77 -12.31 3.63
C THR A 1216 -3.50 -11.55 2.51
N PHE A 1217 -4.84 -11.49 2.55
CA PHE A 1217 -5.64 -10.80 1.54
C PHE A 1217 -6.30 -9.49 2.03
N LYS A 1218 -6.05 -9.05 3.26
CA LYS A 1218 -6.78 -7.92 3.88
C LYS A 1218 -6.44 -6.50 3.41
N GLY A 1219 -5.34 -6.28 2.70
CA GLY A 1219 -5.01 -4.95 2.16
C GLY A 1219 -5.74 -4.63 0.84
N PHE A 1220 -5.28 -3.58 0.17
CA PHE A 1220 -5.84 -3.12 -1.11
C PHE A 1220 -5.70 -4.21 -2.19
N GLN A 1221 -6.72 -4.35 -3.05
CA GLN A 1221 -6.75 -5.32 -4.14
C GLN A 1221 -7.30 -4.67 -5.41
N VAL A 1222 -6.62 -4.88 -6.55
CA VAL A 1222 -7.06 -4.33 -7.86
C VAL A 1222 -8.29 -5.06 -8.41
N PHE A 1223 -8.45 -6.35 -8.08
CA PHE A 1223 -9.50 -7.22 -8.61
C PHE A 1223 -10.39 -7.78 -7.48
N GLU A 1224 -11.72 -7.66 -7.63
CA GLU A 1224 -12.74 -8.11 -6.67
C GLU A 1224 -12.53 -9.56 -6.22
N ILE A 1225 -12.13 -10.46 -7.14
CA ILE A 1225 -11.92 -11.89 -6.83
C ILE A 1225 -10.94 -12.13 -5.68
N VAL A 1226 -9.89 -11.31 -5.53
CA VAL A 1226 -8.86 -11.49 -4.50
C VAL A 1226 -9.40 -11.11 -3.11
N TYR A 1227 -10.15 -10.00 -3.04
CA TYR A 1227 -10.87 -9.60 -1.83
C TYR A 1227 -11.93 -10.65 -1.43
N ILE A 1228 -12.70 -11.17 -2.40
CA ILE A 1228 -13.68 -12.24 -2.18
C ILE A 1228 -13.02 -13.52 -1.66
N VAL A 1229 -11.83 -13.89 -2.13
CA VAL A 1229 -11.04 -15.01 -1.60
C VAL A 1229 -10.71 -14.79 -0.12
N GLY A 1230 -10.15 -13.62 0.24
CA GLY A 1230 -9.84 -13.28 1.64
C GLY A 1230 -11.05 -13.32 2.56
N GLN A 1231 -12.17 -12.73 2.14
CA GLN A 1231 -13.42 -12.77 2.90
C GLN A 1231 -13.97 -14.20 3.05
N SER A 1232 -13.88 -15.02 2.00
CA SER A 1232 -14.32 -16.43 2.06
C SER A 1232 -13.50 -17.22 3.07
N LEU A 1233 -12.18 -17.01 3.08
CA LEU A 1233 -11.27 -17.67 4.01
C LEU A 1233 -11.49 -17.22 5.46
N SER A 1234 -11.84 -15.95 5.70
CA SER A 1234 -12.25 -15.51 7.04
C SER A 1234 -13.49 -16.28 7.50
N VAL A 1235 -14.54 -16.36 6.68
CA VAL A 1235 -15.77 -17.09 7.05
C VAL A 1235 -15.50 -18.59 7.28
N VAL A 1236 -14.57 -19.21 6.53
CA VAL A 1236 -14.11 -20.58 6.81
C VAL A 1236 -13.42 -20.65 8.18
N ALA A 1237 -12.48 -19.75 8.48
CA ALA A 1237 -11.80 -19.70 9.78
C ALA A 1237 -12.77 -19.44 10.95
N ASP A 1238 -13.71 -18.52 10.78
CA ASP A 1238 -14.77 -18.19 11.74
C ASP A 1238 -15.70 -19.39 12.01
N THR A 1239 -15.98 -20.20 10.98
CA THR A 1239 -16.77 -21.43 11.12
C THR A 1239 -16.00 -22.52 11.86
N LEU A 1240 -14.74 -22.76 11.48
CA LEU A 1240 -13.86 -23.76 12.10
C LEU A 1240 -13.45 -23.41 13.55
N GLN A 1241 -13.60 -22.16 13.96
CA GLN A 1241 -13.38 -21.68 15.32
C GLN A 1241 -14.63 -21.80 16.20
N GLN A 1242 -15.79 -22.16 15.61
CA GLN A 1242 -17.05 -22.47 16.30
C GLN A 1242 -17.33 -23.98 16.40
N GLU A 1243 -16.60 -24.81 15.65
CA GLU A 1243 -16.59 -26.29 15.72
C GLU A 1243 -15.71 -26.83 16.86
#